data_AF-A0A2T7LQQ1-F1
#
_entry.id   AF-A0A2T7LQQ1-F1
#
_cell.length_a   1.000
_cell.length_b   1.000
_cell.length_c   1.000
_cell.angle_alpha   90.00
_cell.angle_beta   90.00
_cell.angle_gamma   90.00
#
_symmetry.space_group_name_H-M   'P 1'
#
loop_
_entity.id
_entity.type
_entity.pdbx_description
1 polymer ?
#
loop_
_entity_poly.entity_id
_entity_poly.type
_entity_poly.pdbx_seq_one_letter_code
_entity_poly.pdbx_strand_id
1 'polypeptide(L)'
;IYPLVVMPSAFPPEAGGGRAAELNAARSLVDLFRLVDSQNAAITSDETGDFDQEAGLGIRYPDATSVRLRTGTLPTALLFSPVVGTDQDDLHGSIASLVMALTSPDEDAGDPRSRLSAADAPRAITSTFLNRDVRRGALSPTGIGRSGVTTSLVASLTAPMEQLADLVAGRLLGAETVEQLLSRPALSSEDDDEALSRLRRLFADSGIDELWQPEGLPFTDPYPLMHGGKAIIEQGLRHRLEIMQQLLSQLRAVADRRAASIAARFSPRPAVEELLRNTDPFVALSLFMGRSSDHPALRAGFLGLLDGHGDPEYPFPADDPPPRVPPIRDRLAGMVQARWEDAQVRDVIQAQDDWYRRCSRAVWQDAWRAREQRWRPKAADVYADLRRLVDRFRDGANREERTASEKIRRLYENRIGVAYFLPARRDLDHFSEDVVNRLAREEGLPEEDTSSLVLRMVHGDIWRSALAWAGDDPGRAVAQVRSVLTAHVLRMLTGDHRGAAPPLPSVSLMLAAVTGDPEAARQVSAPMLDRFHHRLAKLLPAGFSPQGTGTLRVLITHPRVDAVAEVRSYLGRALRLMPESGFSVEYREAPGESVTVVLLRTGMSLTQVPEARKVLQKWARAENDEQPQDVLHWRQRLGYEDHWLLSGREDRRTVLHHLLCCLWNGQVDVVEGTSASPSMVRLRLSPEVGPRVPGVTLRLRRYTDSVSSWPDLLRAYEHWTVLDDAGFVEDYGRALMSAQPLGLTELEGVPHPLYVELVERIAPQQLRYLERDNRTFHDEPSEIWAPQWQFWAETLPAALDTEFQDPRAIRPTLRELGQWRQGRPDRRG
;
A
#
# COMPACT_ATOMS: atom_id res chain seq x y z
N ILE A 1 -21.37 -3.19 9.12
CA ILE A 1 -20.68 -3.07 7.80
C ILE A 1 -20.65 -1.60 7.44
N TYR A 2 -19.48 -1.06 7.08
CA TYR A 2 -19.32 0.35 6.66
C TYR A 2 -18.70 0.40 5.26
N PRO A 3 -19.50 0.66 4.21
CA PRO A 3 -18.98 0.83 2.86
C PRO A 3 -18.04 2.04 2.79
N LEU A 4 -16.83 1.83 2.29
CA LEU A 4 -15.86 2.88 1.99
C LEU A 4 -15.93 3.14 0.48
N VAL A 5 -16.43 4.32 0.09
CA VAL A 5 -16.69 4.66 -1.31
C VAL A 5 -15.71 5.75 -1.75
N VAL A 6 -14.79 5.38 -2.64
CA VAL A 6 -13.90 6.33 -3.30
C VAL A 6 -14.60 6.87 -4.54
N MET A 7 -14.74 8.19 -4.61
CA MET A 7 -15.47 8.81 -5.71
C MET A 7 -14.65 8.84 -7.01
N PRO A 8 -15.28 8.81 -8.20
CA PRO A 8 -14.57 8.71 -9.48
C PRO A 8 -13.59 9.84 -9.76
N SER A 9 -13.76 11.02 -9.16
CA SER A 9 -12.84 12.14 -9.39
C SER A 9 -11.45 11.92 -8.77
N ALA A 10 -11.29 10.93 -7.89
CA ALA A 10 -10.01 10.53 -7.35
C ALA A 10 -9.13 9.75 -8.35
N PHE A 11 -9.68 9.35 -9.49
CA PHE A 11 -8.98 8.57 -10.50
C PHE A 11 -8.81 9.39 -11.80
N PRO A 12 -7.66 9.28 -12.47
CA PRO A 12 -7.52 9.86 -13.81
C PRO A 12 -8.43 9.11 -14.81
N PRO A 13 -8.85 9.74 -15.92
CA PRO A 13 -9.75 9.14 -16.90
C PRO A 13 -9.31 7.75 -17.41
N GLU A 14 -8.01 7.56 -17.60
CA GLU A 14 -7.38 6.32 -18.05
C GLU A 14 -7.33 5.20 -16.99
N ALA A 15 -7.51 5.53 -15.70
CA ALA A 15 -7.41 4.57 -14.59
C ALA A 15 -8.71 4.45 -13.78
N GLY A 16 -9.86 4.59 -14.44
CA GLY A 16 -11.17 4.43 -13.80
C GLY A 16 -11.85 5.73 -13.38
N GLY A 17 -11.37 6.88 -13.84
CA GLY A 17 -12.04 8.17 -13.74
C GLY A 17 -12.83 8.56 -14.99
N GLY A 18 -13.22 9.83 -15.08
CA GLY A 18 -13.87 10.39 -16.26
C GLY A 18 -15.35 10.04 -16.43
N ARG A 19 -15.92 10.40 -17.59
CA ARG A 19 -17.39 10.38 -17.82
C ARG A 19 -18.01 9.00 -17.62
N ALA A 20 -17.40 7.94 -18.15
CA ALA A 20 -17.94 6.59 -18.03
C ALA A 20 -17.98 6.11 -16.56
N ALA A 21 -16.95 6.43 -15.79
CA ALA A 21 -16.90 6.08 -14.37
C ALA A 21 -17.89 6.91 -13.54
N GLU A 22 -18.02 8.21 -13.84
CA GLU A 22 -19.00 9.08 -13.20
C GLU A 22 -20.44 8.58 -13.46
N LEU A 23 -20.80 8.24 -14.69
CA LEU A 23 -22.14 7.68 -14.98
C LEU A 23 -22.40 6.37 -14.23
N ASN A 24 -21.43 5.46 -14.17
CA ASN A 24 -21.56 4.23 -13.36
C ASN A 24 -21.70 4.50 -11.86
N ALA A 25 -20.96 5.48 -11.36
CA ALA A 25 -21.01 5.85 -9.95
C ALA A 25 -22.36 6.46 -9.57
N ALA A 26 -22.98 7.26 -10.44
CA ALA A 26 -24.30 7.83 -10.20
C ALA A 26 -25.31 6.76 -9.80
N ARG A 27 -25.44 5.72 -10.62
CA ARG A 27 -26.39 4.65 -10.33
C ARG A 27 -25.98 3.81 -9.11
N SER A 28 -24.69 3.48 -9.01
CA SER A 28 -24.17 2.68 -7.89
C SER A 28 -24.37 3.37 -6.53
N LEU A 29 -24.25 4.70 -6.49
CA LEU A 29 -24.50 5.49 -5.28
C LEU A 29 -25.99 5.47 -4.90
N VAL A 30 -26.90 5.66 -5.86
CA VAL A 30 -28.35 5.57 -5.61
C VAL A 30 -28.72 4.20 -5.05
N ASP A 31 -28.23 3.12 -5.65
CA ASP A 31 -28.51 1.75 -5.20
C ASP A 31 -27.96 1.50 -3.78
N LEU A 32 -26.73 1.94 -3.51
CA LEU A 32 -26.11 1.83 -2.18
C LEU A 32 -26.90 2.61 -1.12
N PHE A 33 -27.33 3.83 -1.43
CA PHE A 33 -28.03 4.66 -0.45
C PHE A 33 -29.48 4.25 -0.24
N ARG A 34 -30.13 3.65 -1.24
CA ARG A 34 -31.41 2.95 -1.02
C ARG A 34 -31.26 1.79 -0.03
N LEU A 35 -30.16 1.04 -0.11
CA LEU A 35 -29.86 0.00 0.87
C LEU A 35 -29.64 0.61 2.26
N VAL A 36 -28.81 1.65 2.38
CA VAL A 36 -28.57 2.38 3.65
C VAL A 36 -29.89 2.91 4.23
N ASP A 37 -30.75 3.50 3.40
CA ASP A 37 -32.01 4.09 3.83
C ASP A 37 -32.98 3.02 4.31
N SER A 38 -33.05 1.85 3.63
CA SER A 38 -33.85 0.72 4.09
C SER A 38 -33.39 0.18 5.45
N GLN A 39 -32.08 0.28 5.74
CA GLN A 39 -31.49 -0.18 7.00
C GLN A 39 -31.72 0.80 8.16
N ASN A 40 -32.01 2.07 7.84
CA ASN A 40 -32.28 3.15 8.79
C ASN A 40 -33.78 3.50 8.91
N ALA A 41 -34.63 2.96 8.04
CA ALA A 41 -36.07 3.09 8.14
C ALA A 41 -36.57 2.30 9.36
N ALA A 42 -37.35 2.94 10.23
CA ALA A 42 -37.96 2.29 11.37
C ALA A 42 -39.09 1.36 10.91
N ILE A 43 -38.77 0.13 10.51
CA ILE A 43 -39.77 -0.93 10.47
C ILE A 43 -39.81 -1.52 11.88
N THR A 44 -40.54 -0.87 12.79
CA THR A 44 -41.06 -1.54 13.98
C THR A 44 -42.14 -2.52 13.52
N SER A 45 -41.73 -3.72 13.11
CA SER A 45 -42.58 -4.90 13.27
C SER A 45 -41.91 -5.76 14.33
N ASP A 46 -42.52 -5.83 15.51
CA ASP A 46 -42.08 -6.66 16.64
C ASP A 46 -42.29 -8.17 16.39
N GLU A 47 -42.56 -8.58 15.16
CA GLU A 47 -42.80 -9.98 14.80
C GLU A 47 -41.54 -10.62 14.21
N THR A 48 -40.90 -11.44 15.03
CA THR A 48 -39.81 -12.33 14.63
C THR A 48 -40.40 -13.63 14.08
N GLY A 49 -40.38 -13.84 12.75
CA GLY A 49 -40.91 -15.05 12.12
C GLY A 49 -40.62 -15.14 10.61
N ASP A 50 -40.61 -16.38 10.10
CA ASP A 50 -40.28 -16.78 8.72
C ASP A 50 -41.46 -16.56 7.74
N PHE A 51 -41.99 -15.33 7.70
CA PHE A 51 -43.05 -14.95 6.77
C PHE A 51 -42.58 -13.88 5.79
N ASP A 52 -42.91 -14.12 4.51
CA ASP A 52 -42.72 -13.23 3.37
C ASP A 52 -43.31 -11.83 3.62
N GLN A 53 -42.51 -10.92 4.19
CA GLN A 53 -42.78 -9.49 4.08
C GLN A 53 -42.14 -9.00 2.78
N GLU A 54 -42.90 -8.78 1.70
CA GLU A 54 -42.38 -8.37 0.38
C GLU A 54 -41.69 -6.99 0.33
N ALA A 55 -41.63 -6.23 1.42
CA ALA A 55 -41.30 -4.80 1.39
C ALA A 55 -39.82 -4.41 1.65
N GLY A 56 -38.85 -5.32 1.51
CA GLY A 56 -37.44 -5.04 1.80
C GLY A 56 -36.48 -5.38 0.65
N LEU A 57 -35.45 -4.56 0.43
CA LEU A 57 -34.34 -4.86 -0.48
C LEU A 57 -33.67 -6.18 -0.06
N GLY A 58 -33.73 -7.18 -0.93
CA GLY A 58 -33.23 -8.52 -0.68
C GLY A 58 -32.91 -9.27 -1.98
N ILE A 59 -32.07 -10.28 -1.89
CA ILE A 59 -31.76 -11.16 -3.01
C ILE A 59 -32.76 -12.32 -2.98
N ARG A 60 -33.46 -12.56 -4.08
CA ARG A 60 -34.32 -13.73 -4.26
C ARG A 60 -33.64 -14.67 -5.25
N TYR A 61 -33.29 -15.88 -4.79
CA TYR A 61 -32.83 -16.93 -5.69
C TYR A 61 -34.03 -17.73 -6.19
N PRO A 62 -34.02 -18.27 -7.43
CA PRO A 62 -35.16 -18.98 -8.02
C PRO A 62 -35.74 -20.10 -7.14
N ASP A 63 -34.90 -20.78 -6.35
CA ASP A 63 -35.28 -21.92 -5.50
C ASP A 63 -34.91 -21.75 -4.01
N ALA A 64 -34.57 -20.54 -3.56
CA ALA A 64 -34.15 -20.31 -2.17
C ALA A 64 -34.88 -19.13 -1.51
N THR A 65 -34.98 -19.20 -0.18
CA THR A 65 -35.53 -18.15 0.68
C THR A 65 -34.82 -16.81 0.43
N SER A 66 -35.58 -15.71 0.46
CA SER A 66 -35.02 -14.38 0.22
C SER A 66 -33.95 -14.05 1.27
N VAL A 67 -32.74 -13.71 0.80
CA VAL A 67 -31.64 -13.29 1.67
C VAL A 67 -31.71 -11.79 1.87
N ARG A 68 -31.84 -11.36 3.13
CA ARG A 68 -31.88 -9.95 3.53
C ARG A 68 -30.87 -9.65 4.61
N LEU A 69 -30.34 -8.43 4.60
CA LEU A 69 -29.51 -7.93 5.69
C LEU A 69 -30.39 -7.63 6.90
N ARG A 70 -29.96 -8.06 8.08
CA ARG A 70 -30.58 -7.66 9.36
C ARG A 70 -30.57 -6.14 9.46
N THR A 71 -31.64 -5.54 9.96
CA THR A 71 -31.74 -4.08 10.17
C THR A 71 -30.56 -3.55 10.99
N GLY A 72 -30.10 -2.33 10.68
CA GLY A 72 -28.94 -1.73 11.35
C GLY A 72 -27.57 -2.35 10.99
N THR A 73 -27.49 -3.33 10.09
CA THR A 73 -26.20 -3.92 9.67
C THR A 73 -25.34 -2.92 8.90
N LEU A 74 -25.96 -2.05 8.12
CA LEU A 74 -25.31 -1.05 7.28
C LEU A 74 -25.90 0.34 7.57
N PRO A 75 -25.48 0.99 8.68
CA PRO A 75 -26.10 2.24 9.13
C PRO A 75 -25.69 3.46 8.30
N THR A 76 -24.53 3.44 7.64
CA THR A 76 -24.03 4.56 6.81
C THR A 76 -22.98 4.07 5.82
N ALA A 77 -22.83 4.82 4.72
CA ALA A 77 -21.65 4.75 3.85
C ALA A 77 -20.72 5.95 4.11
N LEU A 78 -19.42 5.75 3.91
CA LEU A 78 -18.36 6.75 4.05
C LEU A 78 -17.84 7.12 2.67
N LEU A 79 -18.08 8.35 2.24
CA LEU A 79 -17.66 8.87 0.94
C LEU A 79 -16.34 9.63 1.08
N PHE A 80 -15.42 9.32 0.17
CA PHE A 80 -14.11 9.94 0.06
C PHE A 80 -14.02 10.70 -1.26
N SER A 81 -13.81 12.00 -1.13
CA SER A 81 -13.65 12.94 -2.22
C SER A 81 -12.25 13.53 -2.16
N PRO A 82 -11.56 13.72 -3.30
CA PRO A 82 -10.30 14.45 -3.32
C PRO A 82 -10.52 15.90 -2.89
N VAL A 83 -9.61 16.42 -2.07
CA VAL A 83 -9.53 17.84 -1.72
C VAL A 83 -8.55 18.52 -2.67
N VAL A 84 -8.72 19.82 -2.90
CA VAL A 84 -7.77 20.59 -3.73
C VAL A 84 -6.37 20.50 -3.11
N GLY A 85 -5.42 19.94 -3.86
CA GLY A 85 -4.03 19.77 -3.45
C GLY A 85 -3.69 18.48 -2.67
N THR A 86 -4.60 17.51 -2.60
CA THR A 86 -4.29 16.12 -2.19
C THR A 86 -4.01 15.23 -3.39
N ASP A 87 -3.00 14.37 -3.28
CA ASP A 87 -2.71 13.33 -4.27
C ASP A 87 -3.49 12.03 -3.96
N GLN A 88 -3.50 11.08 -4.90
CA GLN A 88 -4.15 9.77 -4.74
C GLN A 88 -3.56 8.97 -3.57
N ASP A 89 -2.24 9.01 -3.39
CA ASP A 89 -1.55 8.36 -2.27
C ASP A 89 -2.00 8.93 -0.92
N ASP A 90 -2.27 10.24 -0.85
CA ASP A 90 -2.75 10.90 0.37
C ASP A 90 -4.19 10.48 0.68
N LEU A 91 -5.03 10.28 -0.36
CA LEU A 91 -6.38 9.73 -0.20
C LEU A 91 -6.36 8.29 0.32
N HIS A 92 -5.49 7.44 -0.22
CA HIS A 92 -5.30 6.07 0.27
C HIS A 92 -4.81 6.05 1.72
N GLY A 93 -3.84 6.91 2.06
CA GLY A 93 -3.35 7.09 3.42
C GLY A 93 -4.46 7.56 4.38
N SER A 94 -5.33 8.47 3.93
CA SER A 94 -6.52 8.93 4.67
C SER A 94 -7.51 7.80 4.95
N ILE A 95 -7.80 6.96 3.95
CA ILE A 95 -8.68 5.79 4.09
C ILE A 95 -8.09 4.78 5.09
N ALA A 96 -6.82 4.42 4.93
CA ALA A 96 -6.14 3.50 5.83
C ALA A 96 -6.12 4.03 7.28
N SER A 97 -5.84 5.32 7.45
CA SER A 97 -5.84 5.99 8.76
C SER A 97 -7.23 5.99 9.40
N LEU A 98 -8.29 6.22 8.62
CA LEU A 98 -9.67 6.10 9.11
C LEU A 98 -9.95 4.67 9.58
N VAL A 99 -9.61 3.66 8.78
CA VAL A 99 -9.84 2.26 9.13
C VAL A 99 -9.13 1.92 10.44
N MET A 100 -7.86 2.28 10.56
CA MET A 100 -7.09 2.07 11.80
C MET A 100 -7.69 2.80 12.99
N ALA A 101 -8.19 4.02 12.82
CA ALA A 101 -8.87 4.77 13.87
C ALA A 101 -10.20 4.13 14.29
N LEU A 102 -10.97 3.57 13.35
CA LEU A 102 -12.27 2.94 13.61
C LEU A 102 -12.17 1.51 14.16
N THR A 103 -11.08 0.78 13.87
CA THR A 103 -10.84 -0.58 14.34
C THR A 103 -10.03 -0.66 15.64
N SER A 104 -9.47 0.46 16.08
CA SER A 104 -8.78 0.52 17.37
C SER A 104 -9.76 0.13 18.51
N PRO A 105 -9.33 -0.70 19.48
CA PRO A 105 -10.20 -1.10 20.58
C PRO A 105 -10.60 0.10 21.45
N ASP A 106 -11.87 0.17 21.87
CA ASP A 106 -12.37 1.18 22.79
C ASP A 106 -11.94 0.82 24.22
N GLU A 107 -10.84 1.40 24.72
CA GLU A 107 -10.37 1.18 26.10
C GLU A 107 -10.93 2.21 27.12
N ASP A 108 -11.67 3.26 26.71
CA ASP A 108 -12.25 4.24 27.66
C ASP A 108 -13.59 3.79 28.29
N ALA A 109 -13.99 2.53 28.17
CA ALA A 109 -15.16 2.00 28.85
C ALA A 109 -14.88 1.65 30.34
N GLY A 110 -14.49 2.65 31.14
CA GLY A 110 -14.97 2.81 32.51
C GLY A 110 -14.27 2.09 33.68
N ASP A 111 -14.16 2.83 34.78
CA ASP A 111 -14.15 2.44 36.20
C ASP A 111 -14.23 0.92 36.49
N PRO A 112 -13.23 0.32 37.16
CA PRO A 112 -13.16 -1.12 37.46
C PRO A 112 -14.28 -1.65 38.39
N ARG A 113 -15.24 -0.82 38.79
CA ARG A 113 -16.38 -1.20 39.65
C ARG A 113 -17.68 -1.54 38.91
N SER A 114 -17.79 -1.28 37.60
CA SER A 114 -19.00 -1.65 36.84
C SER A 114 -18.95 -3.10 36.33
N ARG A 115 -19.17 -4.07 37.23
CA ARG A 115 -19.48 -5.45 36.83
C ARG A 115 -20.97 -5.57 36.50
N LEU A 116 -21.34 -5.37 35.24
CA LEU A 116 -22.66 -5.75 34.73
C LEU A 116 -22.53 -6.48 33.38
N SER A 117 -23.10 -7.71 33.36
CA SER A 117 -23.51 -8.61 32.27
C SER A 117 -22.71 -8.71 30.94
N ALA A 118 -22.46 -9.96 30.51
CA ALA A 118 -21.90 -10.35 29.21
C ALA A 118 -22.74 -9.98 27.96
N ALA A 119 -23.80 -9.18 28.12
CA ALA A 119 -24.58 -8.59 27.03
C ALA A 119 -23.97 -7.28 26.51
N ASP A 120 -23.08 -6.64 27.28
CA ASP A 120 -22.33 -5.47 26.85
C ASP A 120 -20.96 -5.92 26.29
N ALA A 121 -20.97 -6.40 25.04
CA ALA A 121 -19.75 -6.50 24.24
C ALA A 121 -19.05 -5.11 24.18
N PRO A 122 -17.71 -5.04 24.06
CA PRO A 122 -17.01 -3.77 23.90
C PRO A 122 -17.67 -2.96 22.77
N ARG A 123 -18.27 -1.81 23.12
CA ARG A 123 -18.94 -0.94 22.15
C ARG A 123 -17.90 -0.47 21.15
N ALA A 124 -18.01 -0.91 19.90
CA ALA A 124 -17.09 -0.50 18.86
C ALA A 124 -17.14 1.03 18.68
N ILE A 125 -15.99 1.68 18.43
CA ILE A 125 -15.85 3.14 18.16
C ILE A 125 -16.91 3.61 17.16
N THR A 126 -17.16 2.78 16.15
CA THR A 126 -18.17 3.01 15.11
C THR A 126 -19.60 3.11 15.63
N SER A 127 -19.96 2.39 16.70
CA SER A 127 -21.29 2.47 17.32
C SER A 127 -21.47 3.72 18.20
N THR A 128 -20.40 4.19 18.86
CA THR A 128 -20.47 5.34 19.78
C THR A 128 -20.16 6.67 19.09
N PHE A 129 -19.20 6.74 18.17
CA PHE A 129 -18.80 8.00 17.53
C PHE A 129 -19.59 8.31 16.26
N LEU A 130 -19.82 7.31 15.38
CA LEU A 130 -20.54 7.54 14.12
C LEU A 130 -22.05 7.66 14.33
N ASN A 131 -22.64 6.88 15.24
CA ASN A 131 -24.10 6.74 15.31
C ASN A 131 -24.77 7.56 16.43
N ARG A 132 -24.04 7.93 17.48
CA ARG A 132 -24.58 8.74 18.59
C ARG A 132 -25.12 10.07 18.07
N ASP A 133 -26.29 10.52 18.52
CA ASP A 133 -26.88 11.83 18.17
C ASP A 133 -27.11 12.10 16.67
N VAL A 134 -27.02 11.08 15.78
CA VAL A 134 -27.34 11.21 14.34
C VAL A 134 -28.69 10.60 14.05
N ARG A 135 -29.66 11.39 13.58
CA ARG A 135 -30.97 10.91 13.13
C ARG A 135 -30.89 10.36 11.70
N ARG A 136 -30.23 9.20 11.52
CA ARG A 136 -30.01 8.59 10.19
C ARG A 136 -31.29 8.18 9.47
N GLY A 137 -32.34 7.87 10.24
CA GLY A 137 -33.68 7.58 9.70
C GLY A 137 -34.50 8.81 9.31
N ALA A 138 -34.04 10.03 9.60
CA ALA A 138 -34.77 11.23 9.22
C ALA A 138 -34.81 11.41 7.69
N LEU A 139 -35.95 11.89 7.20
CA LEU A 139 -36.11 12.24 5.79
C LEU A 139 -35.19 13.41 5.42
N SER A 140 -34.65 13.37 4.21
CA SER A 140 -33.94 14.50 3.61
C SER A 140 -34.82 15.75 3.59
N PRO A 141 -34.26 16.98 3.70
CA PRO A 141 -35.03 18.21 3.50
C PRO A 141 -35.81 18.25 2.17
N THR A 142 -35.30 17.59 1.13
CA THR A 142 -35.96 17.48 -0.18
C THR A 142 -37.00 16.35 -0.26
N GLY A 143 -37.19 15.56 0.80
CA GLY A 143 -38.03 14.36 0.79
C GLY A 143 -37.50 13.17 -0.02
N ILE A 144 -36.32 13.29 -0.64
CA ILE A 144 -35.67 12.22 -1.42
C ILE A 144 -34.61 11.55 -0.54
N GLY A 145 -34.82 10.27 -0.20
CA GLY A 145 -33.94 9.48 0.65
C GLY A 145 -33.87 9.96 2.11
N ARG A 146 -32.96 9.36 2.87
CA ARG A 146 -32.74 9.64 4.30
C ARG A 146 -31.36 10.23 4.58
N SER A 147 -31.14 10.66 5.81
CA SER A 147 -29.89 11.26 6.31
C SER A 147 -28.78 10.24 6.64
N GLY A 148 -28.60 9.24 5.78
CA GLY A 148 -27.69 8.11 5.96
C GLY A 148 -26.26 8.31 5.44
N VAL A 149 -25.93 9.47 4.86
CA VAL A 149 -24.63 9.73 4.21
C VAL A 149 -23.61 10.32 5.19
N THR A 150 -22.37 9.83 5.13
CA THR A 150 -21.23 10.40 5.85
C THR A 150 -20.08 10.67 4.88
N THR A 151 -19.45 11.84 4.95
CA THR A 151 -18.19 12.12 4.24
C THR A 151 -17.04 12.18 5.23
N SER A 152 -15.86 11.74 4.82
CA SER A 152 -14.68 11.64 5.68
C SER A 152 -13.48 12.34 5.06
N LEU A 153 -12.68 12.97 5.93
CA LEU A 153 -11.38 13.53 5.59
C LEU A 153 -10.44 13.31 6.77
N VAL A 154 -9.25 12.77 6.51
CA VAL A 154 -8.28 12.45 7.56
C VAL A 154 -7.00 13.22 7.32
N ALA A 155 -6.43 13.75 8.40
CA ALA A 155 -5.07 14.25 8.44
C ALA A 155 -4.24 13.45 9.44
N SER A 156 -2.97 13.21 9.15
CA SER A 156 -2.08 12.48 10.05
C SER A 156 -0.70 13.13 10.10
N LEU A 157 -0.13 13.18 11.30
CA LEU A 157 1.27 13.50 11.55
C LEU A 157 1.97 12.24 12.05
N THR A 158 2.94 11.76 11.28
CA THR A 158 3.72 10.56 11.64
C THR A 158 5.21 10.78 11.37
N ALA A 159 6.08 10.07 12.09
CA ALA A 159 7.51 10.03 11.81
C ALA A 159 7.80 8.85 10.86
N PRO A 160 8.24 9.08 9.61
CA PRO A 160 8.49 8.01 8.62
C PRO A 160 9.83 7.30 8.89
N MET A 161 9.93 6.61 10.03
CA MET A 161 11.17 5.99 10.52
C MET A 161 11.72 4.94 9.54
N GLU A 162 10.86 4.14 8.92
CA GLU A 162 11.28 3.12 7.95
C GLU A 162 11.90 3.74 6.69
N GLN A 163 11.29 4.81 6.18
CA GLN A 163 11.79 5.50 4.99
C GLN A 163 13.11 6.24 5.30
N LEU A 164 13.26 6.77 6.51
CA LEU A 164 14.53 7.35 6.97
C LEU A 164 15.61 6.28 7.15
N ALA A 165 15.28 5.14 7.77
CA ALA A 165 16.20 4.03 7.94
C ALA A 165 16.68 3.48 6.59
N ASP A 166 15.78 3.37 5.61
CA ASP A 166 16.10 2.93 4.26
C ASP A 166 16.97 3.93 3.47
N LEU A 167 16.83 5.24 3.73
CA LEU A 167 17.71 6.27 3.18
C LEU A 167 19.12 6.17 3.76
N VAL A 168 19.24 6.00 5.07
CA VAL A 168 20.55 5.85 5.74
C VAL A 168 21.21 4.53 5.34
N ALA A 169 20.46 3.43 5.28
CA ALA A 169 20.97 2.14 4.79
C ALA A 169 21.43 2.21 3.33
N GLY A 170 20.74 2.97 2.49
CA GLY A 170 21.19 3.30 1.14
C GLY A 170 22.54 4.03 1.14
N ARG A 171 22.70 5.06 2.00
CA ARG A 171 23.95 5.81 2.15
C ARG A 171 25.10 4.92 2.65
N LEU A 172 24.84 3.99 3.57
CA LEU A 172 25.83 2.99 4.02
C LEU A 172 26.34 2.13 2.84
N LEU A 173 25.49 1.85 1.86
CA LEU A 173 25.84 1.15 0.61
C LEU A 173 26.19 2.11 -0.55
N GLY A 174 26.55 3.36 -0.24
CA GLY A 174 26.92 4.37 -1.21
C GLY A 174 28.23 4.06 -1.96
N ALA A 175 28.50 4.83 -3.01
CA ALA A 175 29.65 4.62 -3.90
C ALA A 175 30.99 4.62 -3.15
N GLU A 176 31.16 5.53 -2.18
CA GLU A 176 32.38 5.62 -1.38
C GLU A 176 32.62 4.34 -0.54
N THR A 177 31.61 3.88 0.21
CA THR A 177 31.75 2.65 1.01
C THR A 177 32.02 1.43 0.14
N VAL A 178 31.33 1.29 -0.99
CA VAL A 178 31.54 0.16 -1.90
C VAL A 178 32.92 0.19 -2.54
N GLU A 179 33.43 1.36 -2.94
CA GLU A 179 34.80 1.49 -3.46
C GLU A 179 35.86 1.26 -2.37
N GLN A 180 35.61 1.64 -1.11
CA GLN A 180 36.45 1.27 0.03
C GLN A 180 36.47 -0.25 0.24
N LEU A 181 35.31 -0.93 0.20
CA LEU A 181 35.21 -2.38 0.31
C LEU A 181 35.95 -3.12 -0.82
N LEU A 182 35.92 -2.56 -2.03
CA LEU A 182 36.65 -3.09 -3.19
C LEU A 182 38.17 -2.90 -3.09
N SER A 183 38.62 -1.80 -2.49
CA SER A 183 40.04 -1.43 -2.42
C SER A 183 40.74 -2.02 -1.20
N ARG A 184 40.01 -2.32 -0.13
CA ARG A 184 40.52 -2.87 1.14
C ARG A 184 41.37 -4.14 0.97
N PRO A 185 40.99 -5.16 0.16
CA PRO A 185 41.79 -6.37 0.02
C PRO A 185 43.14 -6.16 -0.68
N ALA A 186 43.34 -5.02 -1.36
CA ALA A 186 44.54 -4.70 -2.14
C ALA A 186 45.58 -3.87 -1.37
N LEU A 187 45.19 -3.25 -0.24
CA LEU A 187 46.02 -2.28 0.49
C LEU A 187 46.61 -2.83 1.81
N SER A 188 46.13 -3.96 2.31
CA SER A 188 46.55 -4.55 3.59
C SER A 188 47.77 -5.46 3.42
N SER A 189 48.99 -4.94 3.61
CA SER A 189 50.22 -5.75 3.64
C SER A 189 50.39 -6.57 4.93
N GLU A 190 49.70 -6.21 6.01
CA GLU A 190 49.76 -6.90 7.31
C GLU A 190 49.00 -8.26 7.34
N ASP A 191 48.25 -8.61 6.29
CA ASP A 191 47.34 -9.77 6.22
C ASP A 191 47.75 -10.86 5.18
N ASP A 192 49.00 -10.89 4.72
CA ASP A 192 49.47 -11.91 3.75
C ASP A 192 49.38 -13.33 4.31
N ASP A 193 49.75 -13.55 5.57
CA ASP A 193 49.66 -14.87 6.20
C ASP A 193 48.21 -15.33 6.41
N GLU A 194 47.31 -14.42 6.80
CA GLU A 194 45.91 -14.76 7.01
C GLU A 194 45.20 -15.06 5.69
N ALA A 195 45.44 -14.25 4.65
CA ALA A 195 44.90 -14.51 3.33
C ALA A 195 45.45 -15.79 2.71
N LEU A 196 46.73 -16.11 2.95
CA LEU A 196 47.31 -17.38 2.53
C LEU A 196 46.66 -18.55 3.27
N SER A 197 46.35 -18.39 4.57
CA SER A 197 45.59 -19.37 5.34
C SER A 197 44.19 -19.58 4.78
N ARG A 198 43.47 -18.50 4.45
CA ARG A 198 42.13 -18.55 3.83
C ARG A 198 42.16 -19.21 2.45
N LEU A 199 43.18 -18.90 1.63
CA LEU A 199 43.38 -19.53 0.32
C LEU A 199 43.69 -21.02 0.46
N ARG A 200 44.52 -21.43 1.42
CA ARG A 200 44.78 -22.85 1.73
C ARG A 200 43.53 -23.58 2.19
N ARG A 201 42.71 -22.96 3.05
CA ARG A 201 41.41 -23.51 3.47
C ARG A 201 40.48 -23.68 2.28
N LEU A 202 40.41 -22.68 1.39
CA LEU A 202 39.61 -22.78 0.17
C LEU A 202 40.02 -23.97 -0.71
N PHE A 203 41.32 -24.27 -0.82
CA PHE A 203 41.82 -25.48 -1.50
C PHE A 203 41.38 -26.76 -0.78
N ALA A 204 41.51 -26.81 0.56
CA ALA A 204 41.11 -27.97 1.35
C ALA A 204 39.59 -28.22 1.29
N ASP A 205 38.77 -27.20 1.52
CA ASP A 205 37.30 -27.27 1.53
C ASP A 205 36.74 -27.55 0.13
N SER A 206 37.48 -27.16 -0.92
CA SER A 206 37.16 -27.53 -2.31
C SER A 206 37.55 -28.98 -2.68
N GLY A 207 38.24 -29.70 -1.80
CA GLY A 207 38.68 -31.08 -2.01
C GLY A 207 39.93 -31.23 -2.89
N ILE A 208 40.75 -30.19 -2.98
CA ILE A 208 41.95 -30.09 -3.84
C ILE A 208 43.23 -29.76 -3.06
N ASP A 209 43.24 -30.02 -1.75
CA ASP A 209 44.41 -29.93 -0.87
C ASP A 209 45.68 -30.55 -1.47
N GLU A 210 45.54 -31.72 -2.09
CA GLU A 210 46.63 -32.46 -2.75
C GLU A 210 47.30 -31.69 -3.90
N LEU A 211 46.62 -30.71 -4.50
CA LEU A 211 47.18 -29.87 -5.57
C LEU A 211 47.99 -28.68 -5.03
N TRP A 212 47.86 -28.35 -3.74
CA TRP A 212 48.58 -27.23 -3.13
C TRP A 212 50.10 -27.46 -3.08
N GLN A 213 50.50 -28.70 -2.80
CA GLN A 213 51.90 -29.16 -2.86
C GLN A 213 51.93 -30.55 -3.50
N PRO A 214 52.05 -30.65 -4.83
CA PRO A 214 52.09 -31.95 -5.50
C PRO A 214 53.40 -32.68 -5.15
N GLU A 215 53.29 -33.76 -4.39
CA GLU A 215 54.45 -34.59 -4.04
C GLU A 215 54.78 -35.58 -5.18
N GLY A 216 56.08 -35.75 -5.44
CA GLY A 216 56.59 -36.83 -6.27
C GLY A 216 56.59 -38.17 -5.51
N LEU A 217 56.81 -39.27 -6.22
CA LEU A 217 57.02 -40.55 -5.53
C LEU A 217 58.31 -40.46 -4.69
N PRO A 218 58.35 -41.05 -3.48
CA PRO A 218 59.51 -40.95 -2.62
C PRO A 218 60.71 -41.57 -3.32
N PHE A 219 61.69 -40.73 -3.68
CA PHE A 219 62.96 -41.18 -4.20
C PHE A 219 63.89 -41.49 -3.02
N THR A 220 64.37 -42.72 -2.95
CA THR A 220 65.41 -43.12 -1.99
C THR A 220 66.69 -43.39 -2.77
N ASP A 221 67.79 -42.84 -2.30
CA ASP A 221 69.08 -43.06 -2.94
C ASP A 221 69.44 -44.56 -3.01
N PRO A 222 69.75 -45.12 -4.19
CA PRO A 222 69.99 -46.55 -4.35
C PRO A 222 71.29 -47.06 -3.72
N TYR A 223 72.18 -46.17 -3.26
CA TYR A 223 73.54 -46.53 -2.85
C TYR A 223 73.96 -45.91 -1.52
N PRO A 224 74.22 -46.71 -0.47
CA PRO A 224 75.15 -46.30 0.58
C PRO A 224 76.58 -46.42 0.05
N LEU A 225 77.17 -45.28 -0.32
CA LEU A 225 78.62 -44.99 -0.38
C LEU A 225 79.57 -46.19 -0.62
N MET A 226 79.41 -46.88 -1.76
CA MET A 226 80.43 -47.83 -2.22
C MET A 226 81.65 -47.06 -2.71
N HIS A 227 82.83 -47.39 -2.17
CA HIS A 227 84.10 -46.79 -2.58
C HIS A 227 84.42 -47.25 -4.00
N GLY A 228 84.58 -46.30 -4.92
CA GLY A 228 84.83 -46.59 -6.31
C GLY A 228 85.30 -45.37 -7.08
N GLY A 229 86.20 -45.57 -8.04
CA GLY A 229 86.74 -44.48 -8.86
C GLY A 229 85.67 -43.78 -9.70
N LYS A 230 86.03 -42.64 -10.30
CA LYS A 230 85.20 -41.76 -11.14
C LYS A 230 84.08 -42.43 -11.96
N ALA A 231 84.39 -43.54 -12.64
CA ALA A 231 83.43 -44.27 -13.48
C ALA A 231 82.22 -44.80 -12.69
N ILE A 232 82.42 -45.20 -11.43
CA ILE A 232 81.36 -45.73 -10.56
C ILE A 232 80.44 -44.59 -10.09
N ILE A 233 80.97 -43.39 -9.83
CA ILE A 233 80.17 -42.21 -9.45
C ILE A 233 79.36 -41.72 -10.65
N GLU A 234 79.96 -41.64 -11.85
CA GLU A 234 79.24 -41.30 -13.07
C GLU A 234 78.13 -42.31 -13.40
N GLN A 235 78.40 -43.61 -13.21
CA GLN A 235 77.40 -44.66 -13.39
C GLN A 235 76.28 -44.56 -12.34
N GLY A 236 76.62 -44.25 -11.08
CA GLY A 236 75.65 -44.04 -9.99
C GLY A 236 74.73 -42.83 -10.24
N LEU A 237 75.27 -41.71 -10.71
CA LEU A 237 74.48 -40.52 -11.07
C LEU A 237 73.58 -40.75 -12.30
N ARG A 238 74.02 -41.57 -13.27
CA ARG A 238 73.17 -42.01 -14.40
C ARG A 238 72.06 -42.94 -13.92
N HIS A 239 72.37 -43.88 -13.03
CA HIS A 239 71.39 -44.79 -12.46
C HIS A 239 70.32 -44.06 -11.62
N ARG A 240 70.71 -43.02 -10.85
CA ARG A 240 69.78 -42.13 -10.15
C ARG A 240 68.80 -41.46 -11.12
N LEU A 241 69.29 -40.93 -12.23
CA LEU A 241 68.44 -40.36 -13.28
C LEU A 241 67.50 -41.40 -13.91
N GLU A 242 67.99 -42.61 -14.21
CA GLU A 242 67.16 -43.70 -14.74
C GLU A 242 66.01 -44.03 -13.78
N ILE A 243 66.28 -44.12 -12.48
CA ILE A 243 65.26 -44.37 -11.46
C ILE A 243 64.28 -43.19 -11.35
N MET A 244 64.78 -41.96 -11.32
CA MET A 244 63.91 -40.76 -11.31
C MET A 244 62.99 -40.73 -12.54
N GLN A 245 63.48 -41.09 -13.73
CA GLN A 245 62.67 -41.22 -14.94
C GLN A 245 61.63 -42.34 -14.85
N GLN A 246 62.00 -43.51 -14.29
CA GLN A 246 61.05 -44.59 -14.01
C GLN A 246 59.96 -44.12 -13.03
N LEU A 247 60.33 -43.43 -11.94
CA LEU A 247 59.38 -42.87 -10.99
C LEU A 247 58.48 -41.81 -11.62
N LEU A 248 58.99 -40.95 -12.50
CA LEU A 248 58.16 -39.98 -13.24
C LEU A 248 57.15 -40.69 -14.17
N SER A 249 57.53 -41.77 -14.83
CA SER A 249 56.60 -42.54 -15.67
C SER A 249 55.53 -43.26 -14.85
N GLN A 250 55.87 -43.79 -13.67
CA GLN A 250 54.91 -44.33 -12.72
C GLN A 250 53.99 -43.24 -12.14
N LEU A 251 54.57 -42.09 -11.81
CA LEU A 251 53.85 -40.93 -11.31
C LEU A 251 52.79 -40.46 -12.30
N ARG A 252 53.05 -40.46 -13.62
CA ARG A 252 52.04 -40.13 -14.64
C ARG A 252 50.77 -40.98 -14.51
N ALA A 253 50.90 -42.31 -14.41
CA ALA A 253 49.76 -43.21 -14.29
C ALA A 253 49.02 -43.09 -12.94
N VAL A 254 49.72 -42.68 -11.88
CA VAL A 254 49.11 -42.39 -10.56
C VAL A 254 48.40 -41.04 -10.57
N ALA A 255 49.07 -40.00 -11.06
CA ALA A 255 48.57 -38.64 -11.19
C ALA A 255 47.31 -38.60 -12.08
N ASP A 256 47.27 -39.32 -13.20
CA ASP A 256 46.08 -39.38 -14.06
C ASP A 256 44.83 -39.92 -13.34
N ARG A 257 44.98 -41.03 -12.59
CA ARG A 257 43.87 -41.63 -11.83
C ARG A 257 43.46 -40.75 -10.65
N ARG A 258 44.44 -40.19 -9.94
CA ARG A 258 44.20 -39.38 -8.75
C ARG A 258 43.63 -38.01 -9.11
N ALA A 259 44.15 -37.34 -10.13
CA ALA A 259 43.58 -36.11 -10.69
C ALA A 259 42.13 -36.31 -11.18
N ALA A 260 41.81 -37.46 -11.78
CA ALA A 260 40.41 -37.77 -12.14
C ALA A 260 39.49 -37.90 -10.92
N SER A 261 39.98 -38.49 -9.82
CA SER A 261 39.26 -38.58 -8.54
C SER A 261 39.11 -37.19 -7.88
N ILE A 262 40.18 -36.40 -7.85
CA ILE A 262 40.19 -35.03 -7.33
C ILE A 262 39.20 -34.15 -8.12
N ALA A 263 39.24 -34.18 -9.45
CA ALA A 263 38.30 -33.41 -10.30
C ALA A 263 36.84 -33.86 -10.13
N ALA A 264 36.60 -35.13 -9.77
CA ALA A 264 35.26 -35.63 -9.46
C ALA A 264 34.72 -35.04 -8.15
N ARG A 265 35.53 -35.03 -7.08
CA ARG A 265 35.17 -34.50 -5.76
C ARG A 265 35.25 -32.97 -5.66
N PHE A 266 35.90 -32.31 -6.62
CA PHE A 266 36.05 -30.85 -6.64
C PHE A 266 34.70 -30.15 -6.55
N SER A 267 34.55 -29.35 -5.49
CA SER A 267 33.31 -28.65 -5.16
C SER A 267 33.61 -27.23 -4.63
N PRO A 268 33.85 -26.26 -5.54
CA PRO A 268 34.22 -24.90 -5.14
C PRO A 268 33.07 -24.11 -4.50
N ARG A 269 31.81 -24.43 -4.82
CA ARG A 269 30.64 -23.69 -4.30
C ARG A 269 30.50 -23.82 -2.77
N PRO A 270 30.43 -25.02 -2.17
CA PRO A 270 30.38 -25.16 -0.71
C PRO A 270 31.60 -24.56 -0.01
N ALA A 271 32.78 -24.64 -0.63
CA ALA A 271 34.00 -24.05 -0.09
C ALA A 271 33.93 -22.51 0.00
N VAL A 272 33.36 -21.86 -1.02
CA VAL A 272 33.11 -20.41 -0.98
C VAL A 272 32.03 -20.06 0.04
N GLU A 273 30.97 -20.86 0.13
CA GLU A 273 29.95 -20.64 1.15
C GLU A 273 30.52 -20.75 2.57
N GLU A 274 31.45 -21.68 2.81
CA GLU A 274 32.13 -21.82 4.09
C GLU A 274 33.09 -20.65 4.35
N LEU A 275 33.82 -20.20 3.32
CA LEU A 275 34.66 -19.00 3.40
C LEU A 275 33.85 -17.75 3.80
N LEU A 276 32.66 -17.59 3.20
CA LEU A 276 31.74 -16.47 3.47
C LEU A 276 31.15 -16.48 4.89
N ARG A 277 31.28 -17.56 5.66
CA ARG A 277 30.89 -17.53 7.08
C ARG A 277 31.74 -16.57 7.90
N ASN A 278 33.01 -16.44 7.52
CA ASN A 278 34.02 -15.70 8.27
C ASN A 278 34.60 -14.52 7.47
N THR A 279 34.12 -14.30 6.24
CA THR A 279 34.67 -13.34 5.27
C THR A 279 33.55 -12.74 4.42
N ASP A 280 33.82 -11.64 3.72
CA ASP A 280 32.90 -10.96 2.81
C ASP A 280 33.14 -11.33 1.32
N PRO A 281 32.16 -11.05 0.42
CA PRO A 281 32.29 -11.37 -1.00
C PRO A 281 33.38 -10.58 -1.74
N PHE A 282 33.79 -9.41 -1.26
CA PHE A 282 34.84 -8.61 -1.89
C PHE A 282 36.21 -9.24 -1.66
N VAL A 283 36.49 -9.68 -0.43
CA VAL A 283 37.69 -10.46 -0.10
C VAL A 283 37.65 -11.82 -0.80
N ALA A 284 36.51 -12.53 -0.82
CA ALA A 284 36.39 -13.80 -1.53
C ALA A 284 36.69 -13.67 -3.04
N LEU A 285 36.16 -12.63 -3.69
CA LEU A 285 36.47 -12.34 -5.10
C LEU A 285 37.95 -12.01 -5.31
N SER A 286 38.57 -11.26 -4.39
CA SER A 286 40.01 -10.95 -4.45
C SER A 286 40.88 -12.21 -4.32
N LEU A 287 40.52 -13.16 -3.45
CA LEU A 287 41.21 -14.44 -3.31
C LEU A 287 41.03 -15.32 -4.56
N PHE A 288 39.90 -15.21 -5.24
CA PHE A 288 39.64 -15.93 -6.49
C PHE A 288 40.46 -15.40 -7.67
N MET A 289 40.53 -14.08 -7.84
CA MET A 289 41.23 -13.43 -8.96
C MET A 289 42.73 -13.26 -8.71
N GLY A 290 43.14 -13.21 -7.45
CA GLY A 290 44.49 -12.80 -7.04
C GLY A 290 44.51 -11.33 -6.62
N ARG A 291 45.50 -11.00 -5.79
CA ARG A 291 45.68 -9.67 -5.20
C ARG A 291 47.11 -9.18 -5.35
N SER A 292 47.32 -7.88 -5.15
CA SER A 292 48.67 -7.31 -5.10
C SER A 292 49.38 -7.79 -3.84
N SER A 293 50.29 -8.75 -3.96
CA SER A 293 51.08 -9.32 -2.87
C SER A 293 52.44 -9.78 -3.38
N ASP A 294 53.43 -9.76 -2.48
CA ASP A 294 54.77 -10.30 -2.73
C ASP A 294 54.73 -11.83 -2.83
N HIS A 295 53.77 -12.49 -2.18
CA HIS A 295 53.62 -13.95 -2.24
C HIS A 295 52.98 -14.37 -3.58
N PRO A 296 53.65 -15.23 -4.38
CA PRO A 296 53.20 -15.54 -5.74
C PRO A 296 51.85 -16.26 -5.80
N ALA A 297 51.56 -17.13 -4.83
CA ALA A 297 50.26 -17.80 -4.73
C ALA A 297 49.09 -16.82 -4.53
N LEU A 298 49.28 -15.76 -3.74
CA LEU A 298 48.26 -14.72 -3.53
C LEU A 298 48.09 -13.84 -4.76
N ARG A 299 49.18 -13.60 -5.50
CA ARG A 299 49.15 -12.87 -6.77
C ARG A 299 48.41 -13.62 -7.87
N ALA A 300 48.60 -14.94 -7.94
CA ALA A 300 47.88 -15.80 -8.89
C ALA A 300 46.41 -16.01 -8.50
N GLY A 301 46.10 -16.00 -7.20
CA GLY A 301 44.76 -16.30 -6.68
C GLY A 301 44.34 -17.76 -6.92
N PHE A 302 43.13 -18.10 -6.51
CA PHE A 302 42.60 -19.45 -6.64
C PHE A 302 42.55 -19.93 -8.10
N LEU A 303 42.02 -19.10 -9.01
CA LEU A 303 41.92 -19.46 -10.43
C LEU A 303 43.29 -19.57 -11.09
N GLY A 304 44.21 -18.63 -10.83
CA GLY A 304 45.57 -18.70 -11.36
C GLY A 304 46.33 -19.92 -10.83
N LEU A 305 46.11 -20.33 -9.58
CA LEU A 305 46.68 -21.56 -9.05
C LEU A 305 46.11 -22.83 -9.71
N LEU A 306 44.81 -22.86 -10.02
CA LEU A 306 44.20 -23.97 -10.76
C LEU A 306 44.75 -24.11 -12.18
N ASP A 307 45.03 -22.98 -12.83
CA ASP A 307 45.66 -22.92 -14.15
C ASP A 307 47.19 -23.19 -14.09
N GLY A 308 47.76 -23.13 -12.88
CA GLY A 308 49.16 -23.38 -12.53
C GLY A 308 50.11 -22.20 -12.76
N HIS A 309 49.60 -20.98 -12.57
CA HIS A 309 50.31 -19.70 -12.64
C HIS A 309 50.84 -19.21 -11.27
N GLY A 310 50.81 -20.05 -10.23
CA GLY A 310 51.22 -19.68 -8.87
C GLY A 310 52.71 -19.76 -8.54
N ASP A 311 53.54 -20.25 -9.47
CA ASP A 311 54.99 -20.35 -9.30
C ASP A 311 55.66 -19.44 -10.34
N PRO A 312 56.27 -18.30 -9.94
CA PRO A 312 56.75 -17.28 -10.87
C PRO A 312 58.07 -17.67 -11.53
N GLU A 313 58.71 -18.75 -11.11
CA GLU A 313 60.06 -19.08 -11.59
C GLU A 313 60.11 -19.73 -12.97
N TYR A 314 59.15 -20.54 -13.43
CA TYR A 314 59.30 -21.18 -14.76
C TYR A 314 57.97 -21.61 -15.42
N PRO A 315 57.68 -21.22 -16.68
CA PRO A 315 56.64 -21.87 -17.48
C PRO A 315 57.13 -23.26 -17.88
N PHE A 316 56.43 -24.32 -17.46
CA PHE A 316 56.80 -25.71 -17.67
C PHE A 316 56.68 -26.17 -19.14
N PRO A 317 57.76 -26.47 -19.87
CA PRO A 317 57.68 -27.49 -20.90
C PRO A 317 57.69 -28.87 -20.22
N ALA A 318 56.68 -29.70 -20.50
CA ALA A 318 56.55 -31.08 -19.99
C ALA A 318 57.75 -31.99 -20.36
N ASP A 319 58.62 -31.50 -21.24
CA ASP A 319 59.80 -32.16 -21.79
C ASP A 319 61.11 -31.45 -21.40
N ASP A 320 61.25 -30.99 -20.14
CA ASP A 320 62.54 -30.48 -19.62
C ASP A 320 63.58 -31.62 -19.66
N PRO A 321 64.64 -31.53 -20.49
CA PRO A 321 65.59 -32.62 -20.65
C PRO A 321 66.29 -32.93 -19.33
N PRO A 322 66.57 -34.21 -19.02
CA PRO A 322 67.26 -34.58 -17.79
C PRO A 322 68.63 -33.89 -17.71
N PRO A 323 69.07 -33.43 -16.52
CA PRO A 323 70.36 -32.78 -16.36
C PRO A 323 71.48 -33.76 -16.75
N ARG A 324 72.37 -33.32 -17.65
CA ARG A 324 73.48 -34.17 -18.14
C ARG A 324 74.50 -34.36 -17.02
N VAL A 325 74.94 -35.60 -16.81
CA VAL A 325 76.06 -35.90 -15.88
C VAL A 325 77.37 -35.47 -16.54
N PRO A 326 78.05 -34.42 -16.07
CA PRO A 326 79.34 -34.01 -16.63
C PRO A 326 80.44 -35.01 -16.25
N PRO A 327 81.55 -35.09 -16.99
CA PRO A 327 82.69 -35.90 -16.58
C PRO A 327 83.23 -35.39 -15.23
N ILE A 328 83.24 -36.25 -14.21
CA ILE A 328 83.66 -35.90 -12.86
C ILE A 328 85.20 -35.78 -12.84
N ARG A 329 85.75 -34.75 -12.19
CA ARG A 329 87.21 -34.59 -12.10
C ARG A 329 87.74 -35.23 -10.83
N ASP A 330 88.82 -36.01 -10.94
CA ASP A 330 89.55 -36.47 -9.77
C ASP A 330 90.21 -35.27 -9.05
N ARG A 331 90.31 -35.36 -7.72
CA ARG A 331 90.95 -34.32 -6.91
C ARG A 331 92.47 -34.35 -7.14
N LEU A 332 93.11 -33.18 -7.06
CA LEU A 332 94.56 -33.00 -7.25
C LEU A 332 95.08 -33.61 -8.58
N ALA A 333 94.45 -33.28 -9.71
CA ALA A 333 94.89 -33.69 -11.05
C ALA A 333 95.06 -35.22 -11.25
N GLY A 334 94.24 -36.04 -10.59
CA GLY A 334 94.24 -37.51 -10.76
C GLY A 334 94.84 -38.32 -9.61
N MET A 335 95.34 -37.66 -8.56
CA MET A 335 95.99 -38.36 -7.42
C MET A 335 95.01 -38.89 -6.37
N VAL A 336 93.81 -38.31 -6.26
CA VAL A 336 92.80 -38.72 -5.28
C VAL A 336 91.47 -38.95 -5.99
N GLN A 337 90.92 -40.15 -5.85
CA GLN A 337 89.63 -40.51 -6.45
C GLN A 337 88.52 -39.59 -5.97
N ALA A 338 87.66 -39.17 -6.90
CA ALA A 338 86.47 -38.39 -6.61
C ALA A 338 85.59 -39.07 -5.53
N ARG A 339 84.90 -38.28 -4.71
CA ARG A 339 84.00 -38.75 -3.65
C ARG A 339 82.58 -38.20 -3.87
N TRP A 340 81.59 -38.91 -3.36
CA TRP A 340 80.18 -38.47 -3.37
C TRP A 340 79.96 -37.13 -2.65
N GLU A 341 80.82 -36.78 -1.67
CA GLU A 341 80.77 -35.52 -0.93
C GLU A 341 81.39 -34.32 -1.68
N ASP A 342 81.95 -34.55 -2.86
CA ASP A 342 82.56 -33.50 -3.69
C ASP A 342 81.52 -32.45 -4.07
N ALA A 343 81.91 -31.18 -4.06
CA ALA A 343 81.01 -30.07 -4.44
C ALA A 343 80.41 -30.29 -5.84
N GLN A 344 81.23 -30.74 -6.80
CA GLN A 344 80.78 -31.05 -8.16
C GLN A 344 79.70 -32.15 -8.20
N VAL A 345 79.76 -33.14 -7.30
CA VAL A 345 78.77 -34.23 -7.23
C VAL A 345 77.51 -33.76 -6.51
N ARG A 346 77.64 -32.98 -5.44
CA ARG A 346 76.51 -32.35 -4.73
C ARG A 346 75.71 -31.39 -5.61
N ASP A 347 76.39 -30.59 -6.44
CA ASP A 347 75.72 -29.69 -7.38
C ASP A 347 74.90 -30.47 -8.42
N VAL A 348 75.41 -31.61 -8.89
CA VAL A 348 74.69 -32.49 -9.82
C VAL A 348 73.51 -33.18 -9.14
N ILE A 349 73.66 -33.64 -7.89
CA ILE A 349 72.55 -34.21 -7.10
C ILE A 349 71.46 -33.15 -6.88
N GLN A 350 71.82 -31.95 -6.47
CA GLN A 350 70.88 -30.84 -6.28
C GLN A 350 70.16 -30.51 -7.59
N ALA A 351 70.87 -30.44 -8.71
CA ALA A 351 70.26 -30.22 -10.02
C ALA A 351 69.32 -31.35 -10.44
N GLN A 352 69.64 -32.62 -10.11
CA GLN A 352 68.77 -33.78 -10.34
C GLN A 352 67.51 -33.73 -9.47
N ASP A 353 67.63 -33.33 -8.20
CA ASP A 353 66.50 -33.19 -7.27
C ASP A 353 65.58 -32.03 -7.65
N ASP A 354 66.15 -30.90 -8.03
CA ASP A 354 65.38 -29.75 -8.51
C ASP A 354 64.66 -30.10 -9.81
N TRP A 355 65.33 -30.79 -10.74
CA TRP A 355 64.70 -31.31 -11.96
C TRP A 355 63.58 -32.30 -11.64
N TYR A 356 63.81 -33.28 -10.77
CA TYR A 356 62.80 -34.28 -10.40
C TYR A 356 61.57 -33.63 -9.73
N ARG A 357 61.77 -32.66 -8.83
CA ARG A 357 60.68 -31.88 -8.21
C ARG A 357 59.89 -31.08 -9.26
N ARG A 358 60.57 -30.40 -10.18
CA ARG A 358 59.91 -29.65 -11.27
C ARG A 358 59.12 -30.57 -12.20
N CYS A 359 59.71 -31.66 -12.68
CA CYS A 359 59.03 -32.62 -13.55
C CYS A 359 57.86 -33.31 -12.85
N SER A 360 57.96 -33.59 -11.55
CA SER A 360 56.86 -34.16 -10.76
C SER A 360 55.66 -33.20 -10.69
N ARG A 361 55.90 -31.89 -10.49
CA ARG A 361 54.87 -30.86 -10.53
C ARG A 361 54.24 -30.73 -11.92
N ALA A 362 55.06 -30.73 -12.98
CA ALA A 362 54.57 -30.67 -14.36
C ALA A 362 53.64 -31.86 -14.69
N VAL A 363 54.02 -33.08 -14.28
CA VAL A 363 53.18 -34.29 -14.44
C VAL A 363 51.82 -34.15 -13.75
N TRP A 364 51.78 -33.62 -12.53
CA TRP A 364 50.54 -33.36 -11.81
C TRP A 364 49.68 -32.29 -12.49
N GLN A 365 50.31 -31.21 -12.97
CA GLN A 365 49.63 -30.13 -13.67
C GLN A 365 49.04 -30.59 -15.02
N ASP A 366 49.77 -31.39 -15.78
CA ASP A 366 49.29 -31.97 -17.04
C ASP A 366 48.11 -32.91 -16.80
N ALA A 367 48.19 -33.77 -15.78
CA ALA A 367 47.08 -34.65 -15.38
C ALA A 367 45.84 -33.86 -14.93
N TRP A 368 46.01 -32.74 -14.24
CA TRP A 368 44.93 -31.84 -13.84
C TRP A 368 44.32 -31.08 -15.03
N ARG A 369 45.16 -30.51 -15.91
CA ARG A 369 44.75 -29.84 -17.15
C ARG A 369 44.02 -30.77 -18.11
N ALA A 370 44.42 -32.04 -18.19
CA ALA A 370 43.69 -33.06 -18.97
C ALA A 370 42.24 -33.29 -18.52
N ARG A 371 41.84 -32.72 -17.36
CA ARG A 371 40.48 -32.76 -16.80
C ARG A 371 39.81 -31.38 -16.74
N GLU A 372 40.34 -30.39 -17.46
CA GLU A 372 39.84 -29.02 -17.50
C GLU A 372 38.33 -28.94 -17.82
N GLN A 373 37.84 -29.73 -18.78
CA GLN A 373 36.43 -29.78 -19.13
C GLN A 373 35.50 -30.13 -17.94
N ARG A 374 36.02 -30.80 -16.91
CA ARG A 374 35.25 -31.26 -15.75
C ARG A 374 35.30 -30.28 -14.58
N TRP A 375 36.45 -29.63 -14.34
CA TRP A 375 36.62 -28.76 -13.18
C TRP A 375 36.43 -27.27 -13.53
N ARG A 376 36.80 -26.83 -14.74
CA ARG A 376 36.77 -25.42 -15.13
C ARG A 376 35.38 -24.80 -15.12
N PRO A 377 34.31 -25.48 -15.61
CA PRO A 377 32.95 -24.95 -15.50
C PRO A 377 32.53 -24.71 -14.04
N LYS A 378 32.83 -25.65 -13.14
CA LYS A 378 32.49 -25.51 -11.70
C LYS A 378 33.16 -24.30 -11.05
N ALA A 379 34.42 -24.03 -11.38
CA ALA A 379 35.15 -22.86 -10.87
C ALA A 379 34.65 -21.56 -11.52
N ALA A 380 34.37 -21.60 -12.83
CA ALA A 380 33.86 -20.45 -13.58
C ALA A 380 32.47 -20.01 -13.12
N ASP A 381 31.58 -20.95 -12.79
CA ASP A 381 30.23 -20.66 -12.31
C ASP A 381 30.27 -19.89 -10.98
N VAL A 382 31.08 -20.36 -10.02
CA VAL A 382 31.23 -19.69 -8.71
C VAL A 382 31.88 -18.32 -8.86
N TYR A 383 32.90 -18.21 -9.71
CA TYR A 383 33.52 -16.93 -10.03
C TYR A 383 32.52 -15.95 -10.66
N ALA A 384 31.72 -16.41 -11.62
CA ALA A 384 30.71 -15.59 -12.28
C ALA A 384 29.68 -15.07 -11.28
N ASP A 385 29.23 -15.88 -10.33
CA ASP A 385 28.26 -15.47 -9.31
C ASP A 385 28.85 -14.46 -8.31
N LEU A 386 30.09 -14.69 -7.83
CA LEU A 386 30.80 -13.73 -6.98
C LEU A 386 30.98 -12.38 -7.69
N ARG A 387 31.41 -12.42 -8.95
CA ARG A 387 31.60 -11.23 -9.76
C ARG A 387 30.28 -10.49 -10.01
N ARG A 388 29.22 -11.21 -10.38
CA ARG A 388 27.87 -10.63 -10.54
C ARG A 388 27.40 -9.94 -9.28
N LEU A 389 27.60 -10.56 -8.11
CA LEU A 389 27.22 -9.97 -6.83
C LEU A 389 27.95 -8.65 -6.58
N VAL A 390 29.29 -8.66 -6.70
CA VAL A 390 30.13 -7.47 -6.47
C VAL A 390 29.85 -6.36 -7.48
N ASP A 391 29.75 -6.69 -8.77
CA ASP A 391 29.41 -5.73 -9.83
C ASP A 391 28.04 -5.09 -9.58
N ARG A 392 27.11 -5.81 -8.97
CA ARG A 392 25.76 -5.32 -8.65
C ARG A 392 25.72 -4.40 -7.45
N PHE A 393 26.61 -4.59 -6.47
CA PHE A 393 26.84 -3.59 -5.43
C PHE A 393 27.39 -2.29 -6.02
N ARG A 394 28.36 -2.38 -6.94
CA ARG A 394 28.91 -1.19 -7.63
C ARG A 394 27.85 -0.45 -8.46
N ASP A 395 27.08 -1.19 -9.27
CA ASP A 395 26.00 -0.61 -10.07
C ASP A 395 24.91 0.03 -9.20
N GLY A 396 24.56 -0.63 -8.09
CA GLY A 396 23.58 -0.13 -7.11
C GLY A 396 24.05 1.15 -6.45
N ALA A 397 25.30 1.20 -6.01
CA ALA A 397 25.91 2.36 -5.36
C ALA A 397 25.90 3.60 -6.27
N ASN A 398 26.16 3.44 -7.57
CA ASN A 398 26.09 4.52 -8.55
C ASN A 398 24.66 5.04 -8.81
N ARG A 399 23.63 4.21 -8.58
CA ARG A 399 22.22 4.60 -8.75
C ARG A 399 21.60 5.15 -7.47
N GLU A 400 22.14 4.78 -6.32
CA GLU A 400 21.57 5.13 -5.01
C GLU A 400 21.44 6.64 -4.82
N GLU A 401 22.39 7.45 -5.30
CA GLU A 401 22.31 8.92 -5.18
C GLU A 401 21.05 9.49 -5.88
N ARG A 402 20.71 8.96 -7.07
CA ARG A 402 19.49 9.37 -7.80
C ARG A 402 18.24 8.90 -7.09
N THR A 403 18.21 7.64 -6.66
CA THR A 403 17.06 7.05 -5.93
C THR A 403 16.83 7.73 -4.58
N ALA A 404 17.90 8.04 -3.85
CA ALA A 404 17.86 8.80 -2.60
C ALA A 404 17.33 10.22 -2.85
N SER A 405 17.78 10.90 -3.90
CA SER A 405 17.29 12.23 -4.27
C SER A 405 15.78 12.25 -4.55
N GLU A 406 15.27 11.24 -5.27
CA GLU A 406 13.83 11.10 -5.53
C GLU A 406 13.03 10.80 -4.25
N LYS A 407 13.53 9.91 -3.39
CA LYS A 407 12.92 9.60 -2.08
C LYS A 407 12.89 10.83 -1.18
N ILE A 408 13.99 11.57 -1.08
CA ILE A 408 14.09 12.83 -0.33
C ILE A 408 13.07 13.83 -0.88
N ARG A 409 12.97 13.98 -2.20
CA ARG A 409 11.96 14.87 -2.81
C ARG A 409 10.55 14.50 -2.36
N ARG A 410 10.18 13.20 -2.38
CA ARG A 410 8.87 12.69 -1.98
C ARG A 410 8.57 12.84 -0.47
N LEU A 411 9.58 12.69 0.39
CA LEU A 411 9.43 12.82 1.85
C LEU A 411 9.23 14.28 2.28
N TYR A 412 9.91 15.22 1.63
CA TYR A 412 9.83 16.65 1.95
C TYR A 412 8.81 17.43 1.11
N GLU A 413 8.03 16.73 0.27
CA GLU A 413 6.95 17.32 -0.50
C GLU A 413 5.87 17.87 0.44
N ASN A 414 5.37 19.08 0.14
CA ASN A 414 4.31 19.68 0.93
C ASN A 414 2.98 19.03 0.56
N ARG A 415 2.57 18.04 1.35
CA ARG A 415 1.29 17.36 1.23
C ARG A 415 0.23 18.02 2.10
N ILE A 416 -1.02 17.91 1.68
CA ILE A 416 -2.18 18.35 2.45
C ILE A 416 -2.76 17.14 3.19
N GLY A 417 -3.05 17.27 4.48
CA GLY A 417 -3.58 16.18 5.29
C GLY A 417 -2.49 15.23 5.83
N VAL A 418 -1.50 14.83 5.05
CA VAL A 418 -0.39 13.98 5.56
C VAL A 418 0.85 14.83 5.83
N ALA A 419 1.30 14.87 7.07
CA ALA A 419 2.53 15.53 7.47
C ALA A 419 3.53 14.51 8.01
N TYR A 420 4.78 14.59 7.53
CA TYR A 420 5.87 13.84 8.12
C TYR A 420 6.65 14.70 9.10
N PHE A 421 6.90 14.14 10.28
CA PHE A 421 7.85 14.69 11.23
C PHE A 421 9.26 14.23 10.83
N LEU A 422 10.01 15.15 10.24
CA LEU A 422 11.34 14.90 9.66
C LEU A 422 12.38 15.88 10.24
N PRO A 423 13.67 15.50 10.20
CA PRO A 423 14.78 16.46 10.26
C PRO A 423 14.59 17.61 9.27
N ALA A 424 15.28 18.75 9.42
CA ALA A 424 15.21 19.75 8.36
C ALA A 424 15.99 19.22 7.17
N ARG A 425 15.56 19.57 5.94
CA ARG A 425 16.25 19.10 4.74
C ARG A 425 17.75 19.42 4.74
N ARG A 426 18.13 20.59 5.25
CA ARG A 426 19.54 21.02 5.41
C ARG A 426 20.32 20.23 6.48
N ASP A 427 19.61 19.59 7.40
CA ASP A 427 20.18 18.84 8.53
C ASP A 427 20.14 17.32 8.26
N LEU A 428 19.65 16.86 7.10
CA LEU A 428 19.49 15.42 6.82
C LEU A 428 20.83 14.69 6.70
N ASP A 429 21.84 15.33 6.14
CA ASP A 429 23.19 14.77 6.05
C ASP A 429 23.78 14.59 7.45
N HIS A 430 23.72 15.65 8.28
CA HIS A 430 24.14 15.60 9.68
C HIS A 430 23.37 14.56 10.49
N PHE A 431 22.06 14.41 10.24
CA PHE A 431 21.24 13.37 10.88
C PHE A 431 21.74 11.97 10.48
N SER A 432 22.03 11.75 9.20
CA SER A 432 22.52 10.47 8.70
C SER A 432 23.91 10.16 9.29
N GLU A 433 24.78 11.15 9.40
CA GLU A 433 26.11 11.02 10.01
C GLU A 433 26.01 10.72 11.52
N ASP A 434 25.15 11.40 12.28
CA ASP A 434 24.92 11.10 13.70
C ASP A 434 24.42 9.66 13.90
N VAL A 435 23.48 9.21 13.04
CA VAL A 435 22.98 7.83 13.04
C VAL A 435 24.10 6.82 12.81
N VAL A 436 24.95 7.05 11.81
CA VAL A 436 26.08 6.15 11.47
C VAL A 436 27.13 6.15 12.58
N ASN A 437 27.47 7.32 13.14
CA ASN A 437 28.45 7.43 14.23
C ASN A 437 27.97 6.73 15.51
N ARG A 438 26.67 6.80 15.81
CA ARG A 438 26.08 6.05 16.93
C ARG A 438 26.15 4.55 16.72
N LEU A 439 25.82 4.07 15.52
CA LEU A 439 25.96 2.65 15.16
C LEU A 439 27.42 2.18 15.26
N ALA A 440 28.38 2.99 14.81
CA ALA A 440 29.81 2.69 14.95
C ALA A 440 30.23 2.58 16.42
N ARG A 441 29.74 3.49 17.28
CA ARG A 441 29.99 3.43 18.73
C ARG A 441 29.36 2.21 19.41
N GLU A 442 28.16 1.80 19.02
CA GLU A 442 27.51 0.58 19.54
C GLU A 442 28.32 -0.68 19.20
N GLU A 443 28.97 -0.71 18.04
CA GLU A 443 29.82 -1.82 17.59
C GLU A 443 31.30 -1.69 18.02
N GLY A 444 31.67 -0.62 18.73
CA GLY A 444 33.04 -0.39 19.21
C GLY A 444 34.05 -0.05 18.11
N LEU A 445 33.58 0.48 16.98
CA LEU A 445 34.40 0.88 15.83
C LEU A 445 34.79 2.37 15.90
N PRO A 446 35.92 2.77 15.29
CA PRO A 446 36.24 4.18 15.11
C PRO A 446 35.14 4.90 14.32
N GLU A 447 34.85 6.14 14.72
CA GLU A 447 34.00 7.03 13.92
C GLU A 447 34.67 7.22 12.55
N GLU A 448 33.91 7.21 11.45
CA GLU A 448 34.33 7.27 10.03
C GLU A 448 34.59 5.95 9.28
N ASP A 449 34.79 4.79 9.94
CA ASP A 449 34.98 3.50 9.22
C ASP A 449 33.66 2.83 8.83
N THR A 450 32.98 3.42 7.85
CA THR A 450 31.69 2.94 7.33
C THR A 450 31.80 1.55 6.71
N SER A 451 32.94 1.23 6.08
CA SER A 451 33.17 -0.07 5.45
C SER A 451 33.23 -1.21 6.48
N SER A 452 33.94 -1.01 7.60
CA SER A 452 33.97 -1.97 8.71
C SER A 452 32.62 -2.08 9.39
N LEU A 453 31.86 -0.99 9.50
CA LEU A 453 30.52 -1.01 10.07
C LEU A 453 29.58 -1.91 9.25
N VAL A 454 29.57 -1.79 7.92
CA VAL A 454 28.77 -2.66 7.04
C VAL A 454 29.17 -4.13 7.21
N LEU A 455 30.47 -4.43 7.24
CA LEU A 455 30.96 -5.79 7.42
C LEU A 455 30.63 -6.37 8.80
N ARG A 456 30.53 -5.52 9.83
CA ARG A 456 30.17 -5.93 11.18
C ARG A 456 28.68 -6.24 11.31
N MET A 457 27.83 -5.45 10.68
CA MET A 457 26.37 -5.62 10.72
C MET A 457 25.89 -6.78 9.84
N VAL A 458 26.55 -7.02 8.71
CA VAL A 458 26.17 -8.07 7.75
C VAL A 458 26.97 -9.35 8.03
N HIS A 459 26.32 -10.28 8.74
CA HIS A 459 26.90 -11.56 9.13
C HIS A 459 27.07 -12.53 7.95
N GLY A 460 27.94 -13.52 8.10
CA GLY A 460 28.29 -14.49 7.04
C GLY A 460 27.11 -15.25 6.43
N ASP A 461 26.08 -15.60 7.21
CA ASP A 461 24.90 -16.28 6.66
C ASP A 461 24.07 -15.39 5.70
N ILE A 462 24.11 -14.07 5.88
CA ILE A 462 23.48 -13.12 4.97
C ILE A 462 24.27 -13.06 3.65
N TRP A 463 25.60 -13.06 3.72
CA TRP A 463 26.45 -13.10 2.52
C TRP A 463 26.29 -14.40 1.74
N ARG A 464 26.19 -15.54 2.42
CA ARG A 464 25.88 -16.84 1.80
C ARG A 464 24.53 -16.82 1.09
N SER A 465 23.51 -16.26 1.76
CA SER A 465 22.17 -16.11 1.16
C SER A 465 22.19 -15.17 -0.05
N ALA A 466 22.94 -14.06 0.03
CA ALA A 466 23.08 -13.12 -1.08
C ALA A 466 23.82 -13.75 -2.28
N LEU A 467 24.85 -14.57 -2.05
CA LEU A 467 25.53 -15.32 -3.11
C LEU A 467 24.59 -16.33 -3.80
N ALA A 468 23.72 -17.00 -3.03
CA ALA A 468 22.74 -17.92 -3.60
C ALA A 468 21.77 -17.21 -4.58
N TRP A 469 21.36 -15.98 -4.29
CA TRP A 469 20.52 -15.17 -5.17
C TRP A 469 21.27 -14.59 -6.38
N ALA A 470 22.61 -14.46 -6.33
CA ALA A 470 23.39 -13.79 -7.38
C ALA A 470 23.27 -14.46 -8.76
N GLY A 471 23.03 -15.77 -8.80
CA GLY A 471 22.82 -16.53 -10.04
C GLY A 471 21.49 -16.25 -10.71
N ASP A 472 20.41 -16.13 -9.92
CA ASP A 472 19.02 -16.00 -10.40
C ASP A 472 18.57 -14.54 -10.50
N ASP A 473 18.70 -13.78 -9.41
CA ASP A 473 18.30 -12.38 -9.30
C ASP A 473 19.30 -11.61 -8.43
N PRO A 474 20.35 -11.03 -9.04
CA PRO A 474 21.32 -10.27 -8.28
C PRO A 474 20.77 -8.96 -7.68
N GLY A 475 19.63 -8.46 -8.17
CA GLY A 475 18.96 -7.32 -7.55
C GLY A 475 18.41 -7.66 -6.17
N ARG A 476 17.87 -8.87 -6.03
CA ARG A 476 17.39 -9.41 -4.76
C ARG A 476 18.50 -9.60 -3.74
N ALA A 477 19.70 -9.98 -4.17
CA ALA A 477 20.87 -10.13 -3.29
C ALA A 477 21.23 -8.80 -2.59
N VAL A 478 21.32 -7.70 -3.34
CA VAL A 478 21.59 -6.37 -2.78
C VAL A 478 20.43 -5.89 -1.90
N ALA A 479 19.18 -6.13 -2.32
CA ALA A 479 18.00 -5.78 -1.53
C ALA A 479 17.94 -6.51 -0.18
N GLN A 480 18.39 -7.76 -0.11
CA GLN A 480 18.48 -8.52 1.15
C GLN A 480 19.48 -7.87 2.11
N VAL A 481 20.67 -7.53 1.63
CA VAL A 481 21.70 -6.86 2.46
C VAL A 481 21.20 -5.47 2.91
N ARG A 482 20.59 -4.70 2.00
CA ARG A 482 19.96 -3.42 2.34
C ARG A 482 18.90 -3.57 3.42
N SER A 483 18.02 -4.56 3.32
CA SER A 483 16.97 -4.82 4.31
C SER A 483 17.54 -5.09 5.71
N VAL A 484 18.64 -5.84 5.81
CA VAL A 484 19.33 -6.05 7.09
C VAL A 484 19.85 -4.73 7.65
N LEU A 485 20.54 -3.93 6.83
CA LEU A 485 21.04 -2.63 7.26
C LEU A 485 19.90 -1.70 7.69
N THR A 486 18.81 -1.64 6.93
CA THR A 486 17.59 -0.89 7.27
C THR A 486 17.03 -1.32 8.62
N ALA A 487 16.98 -2.63 8.90
CA ALA A 487 16.48 -3.14 10.18
C ALA A 487 17.36 -2.76 11.38
N HIS A 488 18.69 -2.73 11.19
CA HIS A 488 19.60 -2.24 12.24
C HIS A 488 19.46 -0.74 12.46
N VAL A 489 19.41 0.07 11.39
CA VAL A 489 19.20 1.52 11.51
C VAL A 489 17.86 1.80 12.18
N LEU A 490 16.80 1.10 11.77
CA LEU A 490 15.46 1.26 12.36
C LEU A 490 15.48 0.96 13.86
N ARG A 491 16.17 -0.11 14.29
CA ARG A 491 16.33 -0.45 15.71
C ARG A 491 17.06 0.64 16.50
N MET A 492 18.05 1.29 15.90
CA MET A 492 18.71 2.43 16.53
C MET A 492 17.77 3.62 16.64
N LEU A 493 16.99 3.93 15.58
CA LEU A 493 16.03 5.03 15.60
C LEU A 493 14.90 4.83 16.63
N THR A 494 14.44 3.59 16.85
CA THR A 494 13.30 3.28 17.74
C THR A 494 13.70 2.73 19.11
N GLY A 495 14.98 2.48 19.35
CA GLY A 495 15.48 1.87 20.58
C GLY A 495 15.47 2.80 21.80
N ASP A 496 15.65 2.21 22.99
CA ASP A 496 15.78 2.97 24.24
C ASP A 496 17.18 3.60 24.35
N HIS A 497 17.23 4.91 24.16
CA HIS A 497 18.44 5.70 24.27
C HIS A 497 18.72 6.06 25.74
N ARG A 498 19.24 5.10 26.51
CA ARG A 498 19.50 5.22 27.97
C ARG A 498 20.25 6.50 28.36
N GLY A 499 19.52 7.59 28.61
CA GLY A 499 20.03 8.90 29.03
C GLY A 499 20.59 9.79 27.91
N ALA A 500 20.53 9.38 26.64
CA ALA A 500 20.98 10.18 25.50
C ALA A 500 19.78 10.64 24.66
N ALA A 501 19.84 11.85 24.08
CA ALA A 501 18.79 12.33 23.20
C ALA A 501 18.70 11.44 21.94
N PRO A 502 17.51 10.92 21.58
CA PRO A 502 17.33 10.15 20.35
C PRO A 502 17.61 11.02 19.11
N PRO A 503 18.12 10.43 18.01
CA PRO A 503 18.43 11.18 16.79
C PRO A 503 17.17 11.79 16.16
N LEU A 504 16.03 11.11 16.29
CA LEU A 504 14.70 11.66 15.99
C LEU A 504 13.74 11.27 17.12
N PRO A 505 13.27 12.23 17.94
CA PRO A 505 12.27 11.97 18.98
C PRO A 505 10.98 11.36 18.42
N SER A 506 10.39 10.42 19.16
CA SER A 506 9.08 9.85 18.84
C SER A 506 7.96 10.89 19.03
N VAL A 507 6.79 10.66 18.43
CA VAL A 507 5.66 11.58 18.55
C VAL A 507 5.13 11.60 19.99
N SER A 508 5.14 10.45 20.67
CA SER A 508 4.85 10.33 22.10
C SER A 508 5.77 11.21 22.96
N LEU A 509 7.10 11.13 22.74
CA LEU A 509 8.09 11.93 23.46
C LEU A 509 7.91 13.44 23.19
N MET A 510 7.60 13.82 21.96
CA MET A 510 7.30 15.21 21.61
C MET A 510 6.05 15.74 22.34
N LEU A 511 4.98 14.94 22.42
CA LEU A 511 3.76 15.32 23.15
C LEU A 511 4.00 15.45 24.67
N ALA A 512 4.76 14.51 25.26
CA ALA A 512 5.15 14.57 26.67
C ALA A 512 5.99 15.84 26.97
N ALA A 513 6.97 16.13 26.11
CA ALA A 513 7.83 17.31 26.27
C ALA A 513 7.05 18.63 26.17
N VAL A 514 6.10 18.76 25.23
CA VAL A 514 5.30 19.99 25.09
C VAL A 514 4.29 20.17 26.23
N THR A 515 3.88 19.07 26.89
CA THR A 515 2.93 19.12 28.01
C THR A 515 3.59 19.29 29.38
N GLY A 516 4.92 19.42 29.41
CA GLY A 516 5.66 19.82 30.61
C GLY A 516 6.30 18.68 31.39
N ASP A 517 6.44 17.49 30.79
CA ASP A 517 7.24 16.42 31.40
C ASP A 517 8.74 16.81 31.42
N PRO A 518 9.35 16.94 32.61
CA PRO A 518 10.74 17.38 32.75
C PRO A 518 11.78 16.36 32.29
N GLU A 519 11.44 15.07 32.18
CA GLU A 519 12.33 14.05 31.62
C GLU A 519 12.30 14.11 30.09
N ALA A 520 11.09 14.15 29.51
CA ALA A 520 10.92 14.31 28.06
C ALA A 520 11.55 15.62 27.54
N ALA A 521 11.36 16.73 28.26
CA ALA A 521 11.93 18.03 27.90
C ALA A 521 13.47 18.06 27.90
N ARG A 522 14.14 17.18 28.67
CA ARG A 522 15.61 17.05 28.65
C ARG A 522 16.12 16.29 27.43
N GLN A 523 15.29 15.45 26.84
CA GLN A 523 15.65 14.60 25.69
C GLN A 523 15.34 15.26 24.33
N VAL A 524 14.57 16.36 24.32
CA VAL A 524 14.15 17.06 23.12
C VAL A 524 14.70 18.49 23.07
N SER A 525 15.23 18.90 21.91
CA SER A 525 15.72 20.27 21.71
C SER A 525 14.60 21.27 21.39
N ALA A 526 14.75 22.53 21.82
CA ALA A 526 13.76 23.58 21.57
C ALA A 526 13.43 23.80 20.07
N PRO A 527 14.41 23.83 19.13
CA PRO A 527 14.12 23.95 17.70
C PRO A 527 13.28 22.80 17.14
N MET A 528 13.39 21.60 17.74
CA MET A 528 12.62 20.44 17.34
C MET A 528 11.17 20.55 17.82
N LEU A 529 10.94 21.05 19.04
CA LEU A 529 9.61 21.34 19.57
C LEU A 529 8.89 22.41 18.73
N ASP A 530 9.57 23.50 18.38
CA ASP A 530 9.01 24.54 17.53
C ASP A 530 8.59 24.00 16.15
N ARG A 531 9.41 23.10 15.57
CA ARG A 531 9.09 22.43 14.30
C ARG A 531 7.87 21.53 14.43
N PHE A 532 7.79 20.74 15.51
CA PHE A 532 6.65 19.89 15.79
C PHE A 532 5.36 20.71 15.95
N HIS A 533 5.42 21.80 16.72
CA HIS A 533 4.31 22.73 16.88
C HIS A 533 3.85 23.33 15.54
N HIS A 534 4.79 23.82 14.72
CA HIS A 534 4.49 24.39 13.40
C HIS A 534 3.90 23.37 12.43
N ARG A 535 4.36 22.11 12.48
CA ARG A 535 3.81 21.02 11.65
C ARG A 535 2.40 20.63 12.08
N LEU A 536 2.14 20.52 13.39
CA LEU A 536 0.78 20.31 13.91
C LEU A 536 -0.16 21.46 13.53
N ALA A 537 0.27 22.71 13.67
CA ALA A 537 -0.55 23.88 13.34
C ALA A 537 -0.88 24.00 11.85
N LYS A 538 -0.09 23.37 10.98
CA LYS A 538 -0.32 23.31 9.53
C LYS A 538 -1.01 22.03 9.06
N LEU A 539 -1.29 21.10 9.97
CA LEU A 539 -1.90 19.81 9.63
C LEU A 539 -3.30 19.98 9.04
N LEU A 540 -4.04 20.98 9.51
CA LEU A 540 -5.38 21.34 9.03
C LEU A 540 -5.36 22.75 8.40
N PRO A 541 -5.14 22.87 7.08
CA PRO A 541 -5.24 24.15 6.38
C PRO A 541 -6.64 24.77 6.46
N ALA A 542 -6.73 26.08 6.19
CA ALA A 542 -8.03 26.74 6.06
C ALA A 542 -8.87 26.09 4.96
N GLY A 543 -10.14 25.76 5.26
CA GLY A 543 -11.03 25.06 4.33
C GLY A 543 -10.84 23.54 4.26
N PHE A 544 -9.93 22.95 5.05
CA PHE A 544 -9.75 21.50 5.13
C PHE A 544 -10.89 20.87 5.95
N SER A 545 -12.02 20.63 5.29
CA SER A 545 -13.22 20.02 5.86
C SER A 545 -13.81 19.00 4.88
N PRO A 546 -14.40 17.88 5.35
CA PRO A 546 -15.21 17.00 4.52
C PRO A 546 -16.32 17.78 3.82
N GLN A 547 -16.73 17.32 2.64
CA GLN A 547 -17.78 17.97 1.84
C GLN A 547 -19.18 17.77 2.44
N GLY A 548 -20.06 18.73 2.21
CA GLY A 548 -21.50 18.66 2.52
C GLY A 548 -21.94 19.56 3.69
N THR A 549 -23.25 19.62 3.90
CA THR A 549 -23.91 20.55 4.86
C THR A 549 -24.18 19.94 6.24
N GLY A 550 -23.84 18.66 6.44
CA GLY A 550 -24.10 17.93 7.67
C GLY A 550 -23.25 18.35 8.87
N THR A 551 -23.59 17.78 10.03
CA THR A 551 -22.91 18.05 11.30
C THR A 551 -21.47 17.53 11.27
N LEU A 552 -20.51 18.42 11.57
CA LEU A 552 -19.10 18.07 11.63
C LEU A 552 -18.80 17.39 12.98
N ARG A 553 -17.98 16.34 12.93
CA ARG A 553 -17.42 15.64 14.10
C ARG A 553 -15.94 15.44 13.89
N VAL A 554 -15.18 15.54 14.97
CA VAL A 554 -13.73 15.42 14.95
C VAL A 554 -13.30 14.35 15.92
N LEU A 555 -12.55 13.36 15.45
CA LEU A 555 -11.87 12.38 16.28
C LEU A 555 -10.37 12.63 16.18
N ILE A 556 -9.72 12.89 17.31
CA ILE A 556 -8.27 13.03 17.40
C ILE A 556 -7.71 11.81 18.12
N THR A 557 -6.92 11.03 17.41
CA THR A 557 -6.14 9.93 17.97
C THR A 557 -4.70 10.38 18.18
N HIS A 558 -4.12 10.11 19.34
CA HIS A 558 -2.73 10.42 19.67
C HIS A 558 -2.02 9.25 20.37
N PRO A 559 -0.68 9.21 20.40
CA PRO A 559 0.06 8.20 21.16
C PRO A 559 -0.27 8.24 22.66
N ARG A 560 -0.10 7.11 23.35
CA ARG A 560 -0.27 6.99 24.81
C ARG A 560 0.73 7.86 25.57
N VAL A 561 0.23 8.61 26.56
CA VAL A 561 1.00 9.62 27.30
C VAL A 561 0.42 9.79 28.70
N ASP A 562 1.26 10.00 29.71
CA ASP A 562 0.80 10.10 31.11
C ASP A 562 -0.07 11.35 31.35
N ALA A 563 0.24 12.48 30.70
CA ALA A 563 -0.42 13.78 30.86
C ALA A 563 -1.59 13.99 29.87
N VAL A 564 -2.59 13.10 29.91
CA VAL A 564 -3.69 13.05 28.91
C VAL A 564 -4.48 14.37 28.83
N ALA A 565 -4.80 15.01 29.96
CA ALA A 565 -5.63 16.21 29.98
C ALA A 565 -4.92 17.42 29.34
N GLU A 566 -3.63 17.56 29.61
CA GLU A 566 -2.75 18.58 29.07
C GLU A 566 -2.56 18.39 27.56
N VAL A 567 -2.40 17.13 27.12
CA VAL A 567 -2.26 16.78 25.69
C VAL A 567 -3.51 17.13 24.92
N ARG A 568 -4.70 16.82 25.45
CA ARG A 568 -5.99 17.21 24.84
C ARG A 568 -6.11 18.74 24.69
N SER A 569 -5.76 19.49 25.73
CA SER A 569 -5.77 20.97 25.71
C SER A 569 -4.74 21.55 24.74
N TYR A 570 -3.55 20.95 24.66
CA TYR A 570 -2.53 21.34 23.70
C TYR A 570 -2.97 21.08 22.26
N LEU A 571 -3.44 19.87 21.94
CA LEU A 571 -3.87 19.50 20.59
C LEU A 571 -5.06 20.36 20.11
N GLY A 572 -6.04 20.63 20.98
CA GLY A 572 -7.16 21.52 20.65
C GLY A 572 -6.71 22.93 20.25
N ARG A 573 -5.72 23.49 20.97
CA ARG A 573 -5.13 24.81 20.64
C ARG A 573 -4.24 24.77 19.40
N ALA A 574 -3.36 23.77 19.30
CA ALA A 574 -2.38 23.65 18.23
C ALA A 574 -3.04 23.43 16.87
N LEU A 575 -4.07 22.58 16.80
CA LEU A 575 -4.80 22.27 15.57
C LEU A 575 -5.76 23.39 15.13
N ARG A 576 -5.87 24.48 15.90
CA ARG A 576 -6.78 25.61 15.64
C ARG A 576 -8.20 25.16 15.33
N LEU A 577 -8.68 24.15 16.05
CA LEU A 577 -10.09 23.75 15.97
C LEU A 577 -10.92 24.93 16.48
N MET A 578 -11.40 25.76 15.54
CA MET A 578 -12.18 26.96 15.84
C MET A 578 -13.37 26.55 16.69
N PRO A 579 -13.63 27.15 17.85
CA PRO A 579 -14.86 26.92 18.60
C PRO A 579 -16.02 27.66 17.90
N GLU A 580 -16.33 27.27 16.65
CA GLU A 580 -17.65 27.56 16.10
C GLU A 580 -18.61 26.58 16.75
N SER A 581 -19.60 27.12 17.45
CA SER A 581 -20.64 26.39 18.17
C SER A 581 -21.38 25.45 17.19
N GLY A 582 -21.00 24.17 17.16
CA GLY A 582 -21.71 23.19 16.34
C GLY A 582 -21.04 21.84 16.09
N PHE A 583 -19.76 21.61 16.43
CA PHE A 583 -19.12 20.31 16.26
C PHE A 583 -18.60 19.72 17.58
N SER A 584 -18.60 18.39 17.68
CA SER A 584 -18.03 17.65 18.81
C SER A 584 -16.63 17.16 18.49
N VAL A 585 -15.73 17.25 19.48
CA VAL A 585 -14.36 16.74 19.40
C VAL A 585 -14.20 15.61 20.41
N GLU A 586 -13.74 14.45 19.94
CA GLU A 586 -13.40 13.29 20.76
C GLU A 586 -11.90 13.05 20.68
N TYR A 587 -11.26 12.81 21.83
CA TYR A 587 -9.81 12.56 21.93
C TYR A 587 -9.58 11.14 22.43
N ARG A 588 -8.66 10.41 21.77
CA ARG A 588 -8.35 9.01 22.08
C ARG A 588 -6.86 8.72 22.04
N GLU A 589 -6.45 7.80 22.89
CA GLU A 589 -5.10 7.26 22.89
C GLU A 589 -5.02 6.02 21.99
N ALA A 590 -3.93 5.90 21.24
CA ALA A 590 -3.61 4.73 20.43
C ALA A 590 -2.19 4.25 20.70
N PRO A 591 -1.91 2.95 20.49
CA PRO A 591 -0.56 2.41 20.64
C PRO A 591 0.43 2.87 19.54
N GLY A 592 -0.05 3.57 18.50
CA GLY A 592 0.79 4.02 17.38
C GLY A 592 1.50 5.36 17.64
N GLU A 593 2.64 5.56 16.96
CA GLU A 593 3.47 6.78 17.01
C GLU A 593 3.02 7.85 15.99
N SER A 594 1.74 8.22 16.06
CA SER A 594 1.15 9.20 15.14
C SER A 594 0.00 9.98 15.77
N VAL A 595 -0.15 11.25 15.40
CA VAL A 595 -1.37 12.03 15.67
C VAL A 595 -2.25 12.01 14.44
N THR A 596 -3.45 11.45 14.55
CA THR A 596 -4.43 11.36 13.46
C THR A 596 -5.66 12.19 13.80
N VAL A 597 -6.09 13.03 12.88
CA VAL A 597 -7.29 13.85 12.98
C VAL A 597 -8.28 13.38 11.92
N VAL A 598 -9.35 12.75 12.34
CA VAL A 598 -10.46 12.31 11.50
C VAL A 598 -11.59 13.34 11.58
N LEU A 599 -11.93 13.94 10.45
CA LEU A 599 -13.05 14.85 10.28
C LEU A 599 -14.17 14.10 9.56
N LEU A 600 -15.37 14.09 10.14
CA LEU A 600 -16.56 13.48 9.54
C LEU A 600 -17.70 14.47 9.45
N ARG A 601 -18.40 14.53 8.31
CA ARG A 601 -19.72 15.14 8.25
C ARG A 601 -20.78 14.07 8.17
N THR A 602 -21.73 14.09 9.09
CA THR A 602 -22.77 13.08 9.24
C THR A 602 -24.17 13.68 9.17
N GLY A 603 -25.18 12.84 8.91
CA GLY A 603 -26.59 13.22 8.90
C GLY A 603 -27.03 13.89 7.59
N MET A 604 -26.36 13.59 6.48
CA MET A 604 -26.66 14.17 5.17
C MET A 604 -27.42 13.18 4.30
N SER A 605 -28.19 13.69 3.34
CA SER A 605 -28.70 12.93 2.21
C SER A 605 -27.72 12.95 1.03
N LEU A 606 -27.97 12.10 0.03
CA LEU A 606 -27.11 12.00 -1.14
C LEU A 606 -27.00 13.32 -1.92
N THR A 607 -28.07 14.12 -1.94
CA THR A 607 -28.13 15.41 -2.66
C THR A 607 -27.40 16.55 -1.95
N GLN A 608 -27.06 16.35 -0.66
CA GLN A 608 -26.32 17.31 0.16
C GLN A 608 -24.79 17.13 0.07
N VAL A 609 -24.32 16.06 -0.60
CA VAL A 609 -22.88 15.87 -0.88
C VAL A 609 -22.56 16.43 -2.27
N PRO A 610 -21.76 17.51 -2.39
CA PRO A 610 -21.47 18.19 -3.65
C PRO A 610 -20.97 17.28 -4.77
N GLU A 611 -20.01 16.38 -4.48
CA GLU A 611 -19.50 15.48 -5.51
C GLU A 611 -20.53 14.44 -5.94
N ALA A 612 -21.28 13.86 -5.01
CA ALA A 612 -22.35 12.94 -5.36
C ALA A 612 -23.42 13.64 -6.22
N ARG A 613 -23.82 14.87 -5.84
CA ARG A 613 -24.71 15.70 -6.64
C ARG A 613 -24.16 15.97 -8.04
N LYS A 614 -22.87 16.28 -8.19
CA LYS A 614 -22.23 16.49 -9.50
C LYS A 614 -22.33 15.25 -10.39
N VAL A 615 -22.12 14.07 -9.81
CA VAL A 615 -22.23 12.79 -10.50
C VAL A 615 -23.68 12.51 -10.91
N LEU A 616 -24.65 12.76 -10.02
CA LEU A 616 -26.07 12.68 -10.33
C LEU A 616 -26.51 13.70 -11.40
N GLN A 617 -25.98 14.92 -11.38
CA GLN A 617 -26.21 15.93 -12.41
C GLN A 617 -25.73 15.47 -13.77
N LYS A 618 -24.56 14.81 -13.83
CA LYS A 618 -24.02 14.27 -15.08
C LYS A 618 -24.92 13.16 -15.63
N TRP A 619 -25.42 12.27 -14.77
CA TRP A 619 -26.42 11.27 -15.14
C TRP A 619 -27.71 11.96 -15.65
N ALA A 620 -28.22 12.99 -14.96
CA ALA A 620 -29.47 13.71 -15.31
C ALA A 620 -29.40 14.40 -16.66
N ARG A 621 -28.24 14.94 -16.98
CA ARG A 621 -27.98 15.53 -18.29
C ARG A 621 -27.89 14.47 -19.38
N ALA A 622 -27.22 13.35 -19.11
CA ALA A 622 -27.10 12.24 -20.06
C ALA A 622 -28.46 11.59 -20.36
N GLU A 623 -29.38 11.52 -19.40
CA GLU A 623 -30.74 10.99 -19.65
C GLU A 623 -31.57 11.91 -20.56
N ASN A 624 -31.33 13.22 -20.51
CA ASN A 624 -32.03 14.19 -21.36
C ASN A 624 -31.40 14.31 -22.75
N ASP A 625 -30.09 14.06 -22.87
CA ASP A 625 -29.31 14.13 -24.11
C ASP A 625 -28.23 13.03 -24.09
N GLU A 626 -28.63 11.81 -24.45
CA GLU A 626 -27.75 10.64 -24.39
C GLU A 626 -26.73 10.67 -25.52
N GLN A 627 -25.45 10.62 -25.16
CA GLN A 627 -24.37 10.52 -26.14
C GLN A 627 -24.16 9.05 -26.53
N PRO A 628 -23.69 8.73 -27.75
CA PRO A 628 -23.50 7.34 -28.21
C PRO A 628 -22.64 6.47 -27.28
N GLN A 629 -21.70 7.08 -26.55
CA GLN A 629 -20.80 6.44 -25.60
C GLN A 629 -21.36 6.28 -24.17
N ASP A 630 -22.53 6.86 -23.88
CA ASP A 630 -23.10 6.84 -22.52
C ASP A 630 -23.70 5.47 -22.19
N VAL A 631 -24.50 4.90 -23.10
CA VAL A 631 -25.01 3.51 -23.01
C VAL A 631 -25.72 3.28 -21.67
N LEU A 632 -26.66 4.17 -21.30
CA LEU A 632 -27.22 4.26 -19.94
C LEU A 632 -28.02 3.02 -19.52
N HIS A 633 -28.76 2.42 -20.45
CA HIS A 633 -29.54 1.20 -20.20
C HIS A 633 -28.68 0.04 -19.69
N TRP A 634 -27.45 -0.11 -20.18
CA TRP A 634 -26.54 -1.20 -19.79
C TRP A 634 -25.83 -0.95 -18.46
N ARG A 635 -25.98 0.26 -17.89
CA ARG A 635 -25.39 0.65 -16.59
C ARG A 635 -26.35 0.46 -15.42
N GLN A 636 -27.58 0.02 -15.70
CA GLN A 636 -28.57 -0.30 -14.68
C GLN A 636 -28.23 -1.64 -14.03
N ARG A 637 -28.28 -1.69 -12.69
CA ARG A 637 -27.89 -2.86 -11.90
C ARG A 637 -29.08 -3.59 -11.27
N LEU A 638 -30.13 -2.85 -10.94
CA LEU A 638 -31.36 -3.37 -10.36
C LEU A 638 -32.46 -3.44 -11.43
N GLY A 639 -32.32 -4.42 -12.34
CA GLY A 639 -33.33 -4.75 -13.36
C GLY A 639 -33.32 -3.88 -14.62
N TYR A 640 -34.20 -4.25 -15.54
CA TYR A 640 -34.43 -3.67 -16.88
C TYR A 640 -35.40 -2.49 -16.84
N GLU A 641 -36.00 -2.22 -15.68
CA GLU A 641 -36.97 -1.16 -15.53
C GLU A 641 -36.24 0.18 -15.45
N ASP A 642 -36.45 1.00 -16.48
CA ASP A 642 -35.78 2.30 -16.70
C ASP A 642 -36.27 3.38 -15.72
N HIS A 643 -36.06 3.14 -14.42
CA HIS A 643 -36.40 4.05 -13.35
C HIS A 643 -35.17 4.88 -13.02
N TRP A 644 -34.98 5.95 -13.80
CA TRP A 644 -34.11 7.09 -13.49
C TRP A 644 -34.21 7.56 -12.02
N LEU A 645 -35.39 7.36 -11.41
CA LEU A 645 -35.76 7.97 -10.14
C LEU A 645 -34.73 7.72 -9.03
N LEU A 646 -34.31 8.80 -8.37
CA LEU A 646 -33.45 8.81 -7.18
C LEU A 646 -34.21 8.31 -5.96
N SER A 647 -35.49 8.67 -5.87
CA SER A 647 -36.34 8.41 -4.72
C SER A 647 -36.85 6.97 -4.67
N GLY A 648 -37.11 6.45 -3.46
CA GLY A 648 -37.77 5.16 -3.27
C GLY A 648 -39.31 5.25 -3.36
N ARG A 649 -40.01 4.11 -3.24
CA ARG A 649 -41.50 4.10 -3.26
C ARG A 649 -42.11 4.97 -2.16
N GLU A 650 -41.57 4.91 -0.94
CA GLU A 650 -42.02 5.70 0.21
C GLU A 650 -41.74 7.20 0.04
N ASP A 651 -40.57 7.55 -0.48
CA ASP A 651 -40.18 8.93 -0.76
C ASP A 651 -41.13 9.55 -1.80
N ARG A 652 -41.40 8.84 -2.92
CA ARG A 652 -42.34 9.27 -3.96
C ARG A 652 -43.73 9.56 -3.40
N ARG A 653 -44.22 8.67 -2.53
CA ARG A 653 -45.52 8.84 -1.83
C ARG A 653 -45.51 10.11 -0.98
N THR A 654 -44.46 10.33 -0.20
CA THR A 654 -44.34 11.49 0.70
C THR A 654 -44.24 12.80 -0.09
N VAL A 655 -43.36 12.86 -1.08
CA VAL A 655 -43.19 14.03 -1.95
C VAL A 655 -44.50 14.33 -2.69
N LEU A 656 -45.17 13.32 -3.26
CA LEU A 656 -46.45 13.49 -3.94
C LEU A 656 -47.53 14.00 -2.98
N HIS A 657 -47.60 13.49 -1.75
CA HIS A 657 -48.55 13.96 -0.75
C HIS A 657 -48.44 15.47 -0.51
N HIS A 658 -47.23 15.98 -0.31
CA HIS A 658 -47.02 17.43 -0.12
C HIS A 658 -47.28 18.25 -1.39
N LEU A 659 -46.95 17.72 -2.57
CA LEU A 659 -47.33 18.34 -3.84
C LEU A 659 -48.86 18.41 -4.02
N LEU A 660 -49.59 17.37 -3.59
CA LEU A 660 -51.06 17.37 -3.57
C LEU A 660 -51.62 18.38 -2.56
N CYS A 661 -50.96 18.59 -1.43
CA CYS A 661 -51.31 19.65 -0.49
C CYS A 661 -51.14 21.04 -1.14
N CYS A 662 -50.05 21.27 -1.89
CA CYS A 662 -49.91 22.49 -2.68
C CYS A 662 -51.00 22.63 -3.75
N LEU A 663 -51.35 21.54 -4.45
CA LEU A 663 -52.48 21.54 -5.40
C LEU A 663 -53.79 21.91 -4.71
N TRP A 664 -54.07 21.34 -3.53
CA TRP A 664 -55.23 21.67 -2.71
C TRP A 664 -55.28 23.16 -2.38
N ASN A 665 -54.11 23.75 -2.08
CA ASN A 665 -53.96 25.15 -1.68
C ASN A 665 -54.00 26.16 -2.84
N GLY A 666 -54.11 25.70 -4.10
CA GLY A 666 -54.02 26.59 -5.26
C GLY A 666 -52.61 27.17 -5.47
N GLN A 667 -51.59 26.45 -5.00
CA GLN A 667 -50.18 26.83 -5.06
C GLN A 667 -49.46 26.30 -6.31
N VAL A 668 -50.22 25.74 -7.27
CA VAL A 668 -49.70 25.11 -8.48
C VAL A 668 -50.38 25.71 -9.69
N ASP A 669 -49.59 26.37 -10.54
CA ASP A 669 -50.07 27.02 -11.76
C ASP A 669 -49.64 26.22 -12.99
N VAL A 670 -50.57 25.95 -13.90
CA VAL A 670 -50.24 25.41 -15.24
C VAL A 670 -49.81 26.57 -16.12
N VAL A 671 -48.52 26.64 -16.45
CA VAL A 671 -47.94 27.73 -17.26
C VAL A 671 -48.08 27.44 -18.75
N GLU A 672 -47.86 26.18 -19.15
CA GLU A 672 -48.01 25.72 -20.53
C GLU A 672 -48.71 24.35 -20.58
N GLY A 673 -49.52 24.13 -21.61
CA GLY A 673 -50.32 22.92 -21.79
C GLY A 673 -51.75 23.07 -21.26
N THR A 674 -52.46 21.95 -21.12
CA THR A 674 -53.83 21.93 -20.57
C THR A 674 -53.81 21.45 -19.11
N SER A 675 -54.87 21.71 -18.34
CA SER A 675 -55.02 21.15 -16.98
C SER A 675 -54.97 19.61 -16.97
N ALA A 676 -55.40 18.98 -18.06
CA ALA A 676 -55.38 17.52 -18.24
C ALA A 676 -53.99 16.96 -18.56
N SER A 677 -53.14 17.70 -19.27
CA SER A 677 -51.78 17.29 -19.64
C SER A 677 -50.86 18.51 -19.73
N PRO A 678 -50.36 19.02 -18.59
CA PRO A 678 -49.50 20.20 -18.56
C PRO A 678 -48.10 19.90 -19.11
N SER A 679 -47.52 20.80 -19.91
CA SER A 679 -46.09 20.70 -20.30
C SER A 679 -45.16 21.45 -19.36
N MET A 680 -45.68 22.44 -18.65
CA MET A 680 -44.90 23.20 -17.68
C MET A 680 -45.79 23.66 -16.53
N VAL A 681 -45.33 23.37 -15.30
CA VAL A 681 -46.04 23.69 -14.06
C VAL A 681 -45.15 24.56 -13.19
N ARG A 682 -45.72 25.55 -12.54
CA ARG A 682 -45.05 26.36 -11.52
C ARG A 682 -45.58 26.03 -10.15
N LEU A 683 -44.70 25.64 -9.24
CA LEU A 683 -44.98 25.47 -7.82
C LEU A 683 -44.64 26.77 -7.10
N ARG A 684 -45.57 27.30 -6.30
CA ARG A 684 -45.39 28.47 -5.43
C ARG A 684 -45.57 28.04 -3.98
N LEU A 685 -44.70 28.46 -3.07
CA LEU A 685 -44.93 28.23 -1.63
C LEU A 685 -45.59 29.43 -0.93
N SER A 686 -45.73 30.55 -1.66
CA SER A 686 -46.47 31.75 -1.23
C SER A 686 -47.94 31.69 -1.70
N PRO A 687 -48.89 32.25 -0.94
CA PRO A 687 -50.28 32.37 -1.37
C PRO A 687 -50.49 33.39 -2.51
N GLU A 688 -49.53 34.28 -2.76
CA GLU A 688 -49.63 35.31 -3.80
C GLU A 688 -49.67 34.71 -5.21
N VAL A 689 -50.54 35.23 -6.09
CA VAL A 689 -50.70 34.77 -7.48
C VAL A 689 -50.19 35.83 -8.45
N GLY A 690 -49.37 35.44 -9.43
CA GLY A 690 -48.92 36.34 -10.50
C GLY A 690 -47.63 35.88 -11.19
N PRO A 691 -47.31 36.43 -12.38
CA PRO A 691 -46.17 35.99 -13.18
C PRO A 691 -44.81 36.30 -12.53
N ARG A 692 -44.75 37.28 -11.62
CA ARG A 692 -43.54 37.70 -10.89
C ARG A 692 -43.37 37.03 -9.52
N VAL A 693 -44.30 36.17 -9.10
CA VAL A 693 -44.22 35.49 -7.81
C VAL A 693 -43.12 34.43 -7.88
N PRO A 694 -42.20 34.36 -6.90
CA PRO A 694 -41.15 33.35 -6.88
C PRO A 694 -41.76 31.95 -6.78
N GLY A 695 -41.24 31.03 -7.60
CA GLY A 695 -41.70 29.66 -7.65
C GLY A 695 -40.81 28.79 -8.52
N VAL A 696 -40.83 27.49 -8.26
CA VAL A 696 -40.07 26.49 -9.02
C VAL A 696 -40.86 26.11 -10.27
N THR A 697 -40.22 26.18 -11.44
CA THR A 697 -40.84 25.78 -12.70
C THR A 697 -40.37 24.38 -13.08
N LEU A 698 -41.31 23.45 -13.17
CA LEU A 698 -41.08 22.05 -13.52
C LEU A 698 -41.57 21.80 -14.95
N ARG A 699 -40.69 21.27 -15.80
CA ARG A 699 -41.01 20.87 -17.16
C ARG A 699 -41.40 19.40 -17.16
N LEU A 700 -42.58 19.09 -17.69
CA LEU A 700 -43.11 17.74 -17.74
C LEU A 700 -42.94 17.17 -19.15
N ARG A 701 -42.44 15.95 -19.24
CA ARG A 701 -42.31 15.19 -20.49
C ARG A 701 -43.71 14.89 -21.03
N ARG A 702 -43.91 15.20 -22.30
CA ARG A 702 -45.08 14.74 -23.04
C ARG A 702 -44.85 13.31 -23.52
N TYR A 703 -45.86 12.47 -23.36
CA TYR A 703 -45.90 11.12 -23.90
C TYR A 703 -46.64 11.18 -25.25
N THR A 704 -47.83 10.60 -25.33
CA THR A 704 -48.74 10.71 -26.47
C THR A 704 -49.87 11.68 -26.15
N ASP A 705 -50.63 12.13 -27.16
CA ASP A 705 -51.76 13.05 -26.98
C ASP A 705 -52.87 12.50 -26.05
N SER A 706 -52.88 11.18 -25.82
CA SER A 706 -53.89 10.48 -25.01
C SER A 706 -53.46 10.26 -23.55
N VAL A 707 -52.15 10.31 -23.27
CA VAL A 707 -51.58 10.02 -21.95
C VAL A 707 -51.20 11.33 -21.28
N SER A 708 -51.71 11.53 -20.07
CA SER A 708 -51.41 12.72 -19.27
C SER A 708 -49.94 12.77 -18.84
N SER A 709 -49.37 13.97 -18.78
CA SER A 709 -48.01 14.24 -18.32
C SER A 709 -47.85 14.36 -16.80
N TRP A 710 -48.95 14.38 -16.03
CA TRP A 710 -48.90 14.43 -14.57
C TRP A 710 -48.01 13.37 -13.89
N PRO A 711 -47.90 12.12 -14.38
CA PRO A 711 -46.98 11.13 -13.82
C PRO A 711 -45.52 11.56 -13.83
N ASP A 712 -45.11 12.41 -14.77
CA ASP A 712 -43.73 12.92 -14.86
C ASP A 712 -43.43 14.00 -13.81
N LEU A 713 -44.42 14.44 -13.01
CA LEU A 713 -44.24 15.47 -11.98
C LEU A 713 -43.17 15.09 -10.95
N LEU A 714 -43.16 13.84 -10.51
CA LEU A 714 -42.16 13.35 -9.55
C LEU A 714 -40.76 13.34 -10.17
N ARG A 715 -40.65 12.91 -11.43
CA ARG A 715 -39.38 12.90 -12.17
C ARG A 715 -38.86 14.33 -12.39
N ALA A 716 -39.74 15.25 -12.78
CA ALA A 716 -39.39 16.66 -12.95
C ALA A 716 -38.96 17.31 -11.62
N TYR A 717 -39.61 16.98 -10.50
CA TYR A 717 -39.19 17.42 -9.17
C TYR A 717 -37.78 16.90 -8.84
N GLU A 718 -37.51 15.61 -9.04
CA GLU A 718 -36.17 15.05 -8.78
C GLU A 718 -35.08 15.66 -9.66
N HIS A 719 -35.35 15.85 -10.96
CA HIS A 719 -34.44 16.55 -11.87
C HIS A 719 -34.11 17.94 -11.36
N TRP A 720 -35.12 18.70 -10.93
CA TRP A 720 -34.92 20.01 -10.33
C TRP A 720 -34.05 19.94 -9.07
N THR A 721 -34.29 18.98 -8.16
CA THR A 721 -33.49 18.86 -6.93
C THR A 721 -32.00 18.61 -7.17
N VAL A 722 -31.65 17.99 -8.30
CA VAL A 722 -30.25 17.70 -8.66
C VAL A 722 -29.64 18.82 -9.50
N LEU A 723 -30.36 19.34 -10.49
CA LEU A 723 -29.81 20.25 -11.50
C LEU A 723 -29.68 21.71 -11.03
N ASP A 724 -30.49 22.15 -10.08
CA ASP A 724 -30.54 23.54 -9.61
C ASP A 724 -29.49 23.83 -8.51
N ASP A 725 -29.50 25.02 -7.91
CA ASP A 725 -28.62 25.41 -6.79
C ASP A 725 -28.94 24.63 -5.50
N ALA A 726 -27.89 24.19 -4.80
CA ALA A 726 -28.04 23.31 -3.64
C ALA A 726 -28.68 23.99 -2.42
N GLY A 727 -28.34 25.24 -2.14
CA GLY A 727 -28.90 25.97 -0.99
C GLY A 727 -30.37 26.28 -1.21
N PHE A 728 -30.70 26.78 -2.41
CA PHE A 728 -32.09 27.06 -2.78
C PHE A 728 -32.97 25.80 -2.76
N VAL A 729 -32.48 24.69 -3.31
CA VAL A 729 -33.21 23.41 -3.31
C VAL A 729 -33.47 22.90 -1.90
N GLU A 730 -32.50 23.01 -0.98
CA GLU A 730 -32.66 22.51 0.39
C GLU A 730 -33.73 23.31 1.15
N ASP A 731 -33.67 24.64 1.08
CA ASP A 731 -34.62 25.51 1.78
C ASP A 731 -36.04 25.40 1.17
N TYR A 732 -36.14 25.39 -0.15
CA TYR A 732 -37.42 25.24 -0.84
C TYR A 732 -38.00 23.84 -0.63
N GLY A 733 -37.17 22.79 -0.68
CA GLY A 733 -37.57 21.42 -0.38
C GLY A 733 -38.11 21.27 1.04
N ARG A 734 -37.41 21.84 2.03
CA ARG A 734 -37.84 21.81 3.44
C ARG A 734 -39.20 22.47 3.62
N ALA A 735 -39.41 23.62 2.97
CA ALA A 735 -40.68 24.32 3.00
C ALA A 735 -41.80 23.51 2.30
N LEU A 736 -41.52 22.87 1.16
CA LEU A 736 -42.47 21.97 0.49
C LEU A 736 -42.85 20.77 1.37
N MET A 737 -41.88 20.10 1.99
CA MET A 737 -42.14 18.95 2.88
C MET A 737 -42.88 19.34 4.17
N SER A 738 -43.03 20.64 4.45
CA SER A 738 -43.86 21.15 5.54
C SER A 738 -45.27 21.58 5.09
N ALA A 739 -45.56 21.51 3.78
CA ALA A 739 -46.85 21.94 3.24
C ALA A 739 -47.99 21.05 3.74
N GLN A 740 -49.06 21.70 4.22
CA GLN A 740 -50.30 21.10 4.71
C GLN A 740 -51.49 21.72 3.96
N PRO A 741 -52.63 21.02 3.85
CA PRO A 741 -53.81 21.57 3.19
C PRO A 741 -54.41 22.72 4.01
N LEU A 742 -54.80 23.80 3.33
CA LEU A 742 -55.53 24.92 3.94
C LEU A 742 -56.88 24.42 4.48
N GLY A 743 -57.20 24.81 5.71
CA GLY A 743 -58.40 24.36 6.42
C GLY A 743 -58.31 22.94 6.99
N LEU A 744 -57.10 22.44 7.27
CA LEU A 744 -56.86 21.12 7.88
C LEU A 744 -57.55 20.98 9.26
N THR A 745 -57.47 22.02 10.09
CA THR A 745 -58.03 22.09 11.44
C THR A 745 -59.32 22.91 11.51
N GLU A 746 -59.71 23.57 10.43
CA GLU A 746 -60.82 24.51 10.39
C GLU A 746 -62.03 23.94 9.65
N LEU A 747 -63.24 24.33 10.05
CA LEU A 747 -64.49 23.91 9.40
C LEU A 747 -64.69 24.55 8.02
N GLU A 748 -63.86 25.51 7.62
CA GLU A 748 -63.88 26.20 6.33
C GLU A 748 -62.57 25.91 5.57
N GLY A 749 -62.64 25.76 4.26
CA GLY A 749 -61.53 25.33 3.41
C GLY A 749 -62.02 24.42 2.28
N VAL A 750 -62.03 24.94 1.06
CA VAL A 750 -62.48 24.22 -0.14
C VAL A 750 -61.25 23.86 -0.97
N PRO A 751 -61.13 22.62 -1.48
CA PRO A 751 -60.03 22.26 -2.37
C PRO A 751 -60.04 23.13 -3.63
N HIS A 752 -58.85 23.50 -4.09
CA HIS A 752 -58.71 24.21 -5.36
C HIS A 752 -59.27 23.38 -6.53
N PRO A 753 -59.93 23.99 -7.54
CA PRO A 753 -60.55 23.26 -8.66
C PRO A 753 -59.60 22.32 -9.41
N LEU A 754 -58.32 22.71 -9.55
CA LEU A 754 -57.30 21.88 -10.21
C LEU A 754 -57.04 20.55 -9.48
N TYR A 755 -57.06 20.57 -8.13
CA TYR A 755 -56.92 19.35 -7.33
C TYR A 755 -58.10 18.40 -7.58
N VAL A 756 -59.33 18.95 -7.54
CA VAL A 756 -60.57 18.17 -7.78
C VAL A 756 -60.57 17.59 -9.19
N GLU A 757 -60.20 18.38 -10.19
CA GLU A 757 -60.11 17.94 -11.59
C GLU A 757 -59.09 16.80 -11.76
N LEU A 758 -57.93 16.89 -11.10
CA LEU A 758 -56.88 15.87 -11.16
C LEU A 758 -57.34 14.56 -10.54
N VAL A 759 -57.86 14.60 -9.31
CA VAL A 759 -58.16 13.40 -8.52
C VAL A 759 -59.46 12.72 -8.95
N GLU A 760 -60.52 13.48 -9.21
CA GLU A 760 -61.84 12.92 -9.49
C GLU A 760 -62.08 12.62 -10.98
N ARG A 761 -61.43 13.37 -11.88
CA ARG A 761 -61.69 13.27 -13.32
C ARG A 761 -60.51 12.69 -14.09
N ILE A 762 -59.32 13.30 -13.98
CA ILE A 762 -58.16 12.92 -14.79
C ILE A 762 -57.63 11.55 -14.37
N ALA A 763 -57.37 11.33 -13.09
CA ALA A 763 -56.77 10.08 -12.60
C ALA A 763 -57.62 8.82 -12.95
N PRO A 764 -58.94 8.78 -12.70
CA PRO A 764 -59.74 7.59 -13.02
C PRO A 764 -59.95 7.39 -14.53
N GLN A 765 -59.86 8.45 -15.34
CA GLN A 765 -59.92 8.33 -16.81
C GLN A 765 -58.61 7.75 -17.37
N GLN A 766 -57.47 8.22 -16.88
CA GLN A 766 -56.15 7.75 -17.29
C GLN A 766 -55.91 6.29 -16.89
N LEU A 767 -56.28 5.90 -15.67
CA LEU A 767 -56.16 4.50 -15.24
C LEU A 767 -56.99 3.56 -16.13
N ARG A 768 -58.26 3.92 -16.41
CA ARG A 768 -59.12 3.14 -17.33
C ARG A 768 -58.58 3.09 -18.76
N TYR A 769 -57.94 4.15 -19.23
CA TYR A 769 -57.31 4.17 -20.54
C TYR A 769 -56.13 3.20 -20.59
N LEU A 770 -55.22 3.28 -19.61
CA LEU A 770 -54.05 2.42 -19.53
C LEU A 770 -54.44 0.94 -19.36
N GLU A 771 -55.41 0.62 -18.50
CA GLU A 771 -55.91 -0.76 -18.33
C GLU A 771 -56.52 -1.36 -19.61
N ARG A 772 -57.14 -0.52 -20.46
CA ARG A 772 -57.67 -0.97 -21.76
C ARG A 772 -56.57 -1.23 -22.77
N ASP A 773 -55.58 -0.33 -22.85
CA ASP A 773 -54.43 -0.48 -23.74
C ASP A 773 -53.63 -1.72 -23.37
N ASN A 774 -53.43 -1.95 -22.07
CA ASN A 774 -52.70 -3.09 -21.52
C ASN A 774 -53.34 -4.45 -21.83
N ARG A 775 -54.67 -4.53 -21.89
CA ARG A 775 -55.38 -5.78 -22.25
C ARG A 775 -55.24 -6.16 -23.72
N THR A 776 -54.71 -5.27 -24.56
CA THR A 776 -54.54 -5.50 -26.00
C THR A 776 -53.23 -6.24 -26.32
N PHE A 777 -52.28 -6.27 -25.38
CA PHE A 777 -51.04 -7.05 -25.44
C PHE A 777 -51.05 -8.07 -24.28
N HIS A 778 -50.80 -9.35 -24.53
CA HIS A 778 -51.00 -10.42 -23.53
C HIS A 778 -50.08 -10.30 -22.29
N ASP A 779 -50.67 -10.60 -21.12
CA ASP A 779 -50.16 -10.99 -19.79
C ASP A 779 -49.09 -10.17 -19.04
N GLU A 780 -48.43 -9.18 -19.63
CA GLU A 780 -47.59 -8.23 -18.88
C GLU A 780 -47.88 -6.78 -19.29
N PRO A 781 -47.82 -5.81 -18.35
CA PRO A 781 -47.88 -4.43 -18.74
C PRO A 781 -46.85 -4.13 -19.80
N SER A 782 -47.21 -3.47 -20.90
CA SER A 782 -46.19 -3.08 -21.86
C SER A 782 -45.12 -2.29 -21.09
N GLU A 783 -43.85 -2.71 -21.21
CA GLU A 783 -42.72 -2.14 -20.45
C GLU A 783 -42.67 -0.61 -20.56
N ILE A 784 -43.23 -0.07 -21.65
CA ILE A 784 -43.33 1.34 -22.00
C ILE A 784 -44.29 2.12 -21.09
N TRP A 785 -45.39 1.51 -20.61
CA TRP A 785 -46.44 2.18 -19.84
C TRP A 785 -46.47 1.83 -18.34
N ALA A 786 -45.63 0.89 -17.91
CA ALA A 786 -45.57 0.45 -16.51
C ALA A 786 -45.37 1.61 -15.50
N PRO A 787 -44.49 2.62 -15.73
CA PRO A 787 -44.32 3.73 -14.79
C PRO A 787 -45.57 4.61 -14.62
N GLN A 788 -46.30 4.84 -15.71
CA GLN A 788 -47.52 5.66 -15.72
C GLN A 788 -48.65 4.91 -15.03
N TRP A 789 -48.78 3.61 -15.29
CA TRP A 789 -49.73 2.78 -14.57
C TRP A 789 -49.42 2.75 -13.07
N GLN A 790 -48.15 2.53 -12.69
CA GLN A 790 -47.74 2.54 -11.28
C GLN A 790 -48.04 3.88 -10.58
N PHE A 791 -47.86 5.00 -11.28
CA PHE A 791 -48.21 6.32 -10.74
C PHE A 791 -49.71 6.42 -10.41
N TRP A 792 -50.58 6.09 -11.37
CA TRP A 792 -52.03 6.24 -11.22
C TRP A 792 -52.66 5.17 -10.32
N ALA A 793 -52.20 3.93 -10.40
CA ALA A 793 -52.77 2.78 -9.70
C ALA A 793 -52.25 2.65 -8.26
N GLU A 794 -50.98 3.02 -8.00
CA GLU A 794 -50.36 2.81 -6.69
C GLU A 794 -49.94 4.11 -6.00
N THR A 795 -49.15 4.94 -6.69
CA THR A 795 -48.45 6.06 -6.03
C THR A 795 -49.41 7.18 -5.64
N LEU A 796 -50.29 7.59 -6.55
CA LEU A 796 -51.30 8.63 -6.29
C LEU A 796 -52.28 8.20 -5.20
N PRO A 797 -52.90 6.99 -5.26
CA PRO A 797 -53.75 6.52 -4.17
C PRO A 797 -53.03 6.50 -2.82
N ALA A 798 -51.83 5.93 -2.75
CA ALA A 798 -51.07 5.86 -1.51
C ALA A 798 -50.70 7.26 -0.96
N ALA A 799 -50.43 8.24 -1.83
CA ALA A 799 -50.16 9.62 -1.42
C ALA A 799 -51.41 10.31 -0.83
N LEU A 800 -52.59 10.07 -1.42
CA LEU A 800 -53.88 10.57 -0.90
C LEU A 800 -54.22 9.96 0.47
N ASP A 801 -53.80 8.71 0.70
CA ASP A 801 -54.02 7.94 1.93
C ASP A 801 -52.87 8.08 2.94
N THR A 802 -52.00 9.08 2.76
CA THR A 802 -50.96 9.42 3.75
C THR A 802 -51.57 10.21 4.90
N GLU A 803 -51.28 9.76 6.13
CA GLU A 803 -51.77 10.40 7.34
C GLU A 803 -51.08 11.74 7.58
N PHE A 804 -51.85 12.75 7.97
CA PHE A 804 -51.31 14.02 8.40
C PHE A 804 -50.56 13.85 9.74
N GLN A 805 -49.43 14.53 9.88
CA GLN A 805 -48.67 14.51 11.13
C GLN A 805 -49.31 15.39 12.22
N ASP A 806 -50.27 16.26 11.87
CA ASP A 806 -50.95 17.13 12.83
C ASP A 806 -52.09 16.36 13.54
N PRO A 807 -52.00 16.12 14.87
CA PRO A 807 -53.04 15.41 15.62
C PRO A 807 -54.38 16.15 15.69
N ARG A 808 -54.44 17.42 15.26
CA ARG A 808 -55.67 18.24 15.25
C ARG A 808 -56.43 18.18 13.93
N ALA A 809 -55.95 17.41 12.95
CA ALA A 809 -56.61 17.28 11.65
C ALA A 809 -58.04 16.73 11.79
N ILE A 810 -59.00 17.37 11.12
CA ILE A 810 -60.43 16.94 11.15
C ILE A 810 -60.60 15.55 10.54
N ARG A 811 -59.77 15.22 9.55
CA ARG A 811 -59.68 13.92 8.90
C ARG A 811 -58.22 13.47 8.84
N PRO A 812 -57.95 12.16 8.95
CA PRO A 812 -56.60 11.63 8.99
C PRO A 812 -55.86 11.76 7.66
N THR A 813 -56.56 11.72 6.52
CA THR A 813 -55.93 11.69 5.18
C THR A 813 -56.52 12.73 4.23
N LEU A 814 -55.78 13.05 3.16
CA LEU A 814 -56.21 13.99 2.13
C LEU A 814 -57.41 13.47 1.33
N ARG A 815 -57.51 12.14 1.13
CA ARG A 815 -58.68 11.50 0.52
C ARG A 815 -59.94 11.73 1.35
N GLU A 816 -59.90 11.40 2.64
CA GLU A 816 -61.05 11.55 3.53
C GLU A 816 -61.46 13.02 3.69
N LEU A 817 -60.47 13.92 3.74
CA LEU A 817 -60.73 15.36 3.78
C LEU A 817 -61.46 15.83 2.51
N GLY A 818 -61.01 15.38 1.32
CA GLY A 818 -61.66 15.69 0.05
C GLY A 818 -63.10 15.19 -0.02
N GLN A 819 -63.33 13.91 0.30
CA GLN A 819 -64.66 13.30 0.30
C GLN A 819 -65.61 13.97 1.29
N TRP A 820 -65.13 14.29 2.49
CA TRP A 820 -65.95 14.96 3.50
C TRP A 820 -66.39 16.36 3.07
N ARG A 821 -65.52 17.10 2.35
CA ARG A 821 -65.83 18.43 1.80
C ARG A 821 -66.84 18.37 0.65
N GLN A 822 -66.73 17.37 -0.22
CA GLN A 822 -67.67 17.16 -1.33
C GLN A 822 -69.05 16.64 -0.86
N GLY A 823 -69.07 15.85 0.22
CA GLY A 823 -70.30 15.29 0.81
C GLY A 823 -71.14 16.26 1.64
N ARG A 824 -70.68 17.51 1.84
CA ARG A 824 -71.51 18.58 2.42
C ARG A 824 -72.29 19.25 1.28
N PRO A 825 -73.63 19.10 1.19
CA PRO A 825 -74.41 20.00 0.35
C PRO A 825 -74.20 21.43 0.85
N ASP A 826 -74.01 22.36 -0.09
CA ASP A 826 -73.85 23.79 0.14
C ASP A 826 -74.93 24.27 1.13
N ARG A 827 -74.57 24.46 2.40
CA ARG A 827 -75.35 25.27 3.32
C ARG A 827 -74.89 26.72 3.15
N ARG A 828 -75.18 27.27 1.98
CA ARG A 828 -75.30 28.70 1.74
C ARG A 828 -76.66 28.94 1.11
N GLY A 829 -77.65 29.07 1.99
CA GLY A 829 -78.79 29.96 1.80
C GLY A 829 -78.49 31.26 2.53
#